data_AF-A0A8J9S4X6-F1
#
_entry.id   AF-A0A8J9S4X6-F1
#
_cell.length_a   1.000
_cell.length_b   1.000
_cell.length_c   1.000
_cell.angle_alpha   90.00
_cell.angle_beta   90.00
_cell.angle_gamma   90.00
#
_symmetry.space_group_name_H-M   'P 1'
#
loop_
_entity.id
_entity.type
_entity.pdbx_description
1 polymer ?
#
loop_
_entity_poly.entity_id
_entity_poly.type
_entity_poly.pdbx_seq_one_letter_code
_entity_poly.pdbx_strand_id
1 'polypeptide(L)'
;MRSELVKVLQRGTVCFHTAASSNARKLSATNAAPCFETGQEILVASRAWTGRSHASCSGRAWHSLQCRAASGAAAKTVLLVESPAKAKKIQTFLGADYQVLASYGHVRDLPAKSGSVQPEHDFAMQWEQSAASRPRLRELAAVVRQSDVLVLATDPDREGEAISWHVQEELQAAKALSGVRVQRITFTEVTSRAVQDALAAPRTVSQALVDAYLARRALDYLFGFTLSPLLWRKLPGSRSAGRVQSVALRLVCEREAEIEMFSRREYWSVMALLQSEQGQQFEARLVQVAGKSLPKEGLDQEDAAAAVEQLQSTPLQVASLSQKTVTRNPQPPFITSTLQQDASSKLGFSPSNTMQLAQQLYEGPEESGGEGIITYMRTDGLQMSNEAVQDIRSTVQDLHGEEYLPAQPHMYKSKAKNAQEAHEAIRPTKARLHPQKSGLAPSSQLSRLYALVWARAIASQMASAKLLQVSADVVDTSAKGYVLRSTSTSVKFPGYLVVYPPKRSSGEGDAESDPDEESAEGQAPQAVLLGLAKGQPVELLSVVTEQHFTKPPPRYTEASLVKALEELGIGRPSTYASILKVLQERGYVVKEGKALKPESRGRVLTEFLLAYFPRYVDYGFTASLENELDEVSGGKGAWKDVLRDFWEPFEELVKQTSDVSITEVIDKLDPLIGRHFFPVQEGQSEEQARMCPSCGGRLGLRLAKHGGFIGCSGYPACSYTRPLQLYEPGEAPMEPGEGERVLGADPATGKEVRLLQGPYGWYIELAAALEEPTDKPSSGKGRKKGGPKPKRASLGKSAQAPDISLAEALDLLQWPKELGAHPEDGQMVTAAVGAYGPYVSHNSVNASLPKGVMPADITLEDAVKLLADKAVRVASRASARKGTKPAAKKSAASAKASKAPDGKAASSKAASSKTGAKAKLSKTAEDKGASERPVRRSRSKAVDTDEASKVDGNGDGSGNGSLPEAEGGRGRKKAVKAAVSVGEGAVTADEPVKKKRGRPRKADLQQAAV
;
A
#
# COMPACT_ATOMS: atom_id res chain seq x y z
N MET A 1 27.55 -25.88 45.84
CA MET A 1 27.94 -26.55 44.58
C MET A 1 26.67 -26.88 43.77
N ARG A 2 26.83 -27.38 42.54
CA ARG A 2 25.86 -28.04 41.64
C ARG A 2 24.59 -28.62 42.34
N SER A 3 23.38 -28.58 41.75
CA SER A 3 22.97 -28.17 40.39
C SER A 3 21.44 -28.12 40.18
N GLU A 4 21.02 -27.39 39.14
CA GLU A 4 19.86 -27.62 38.25
C GLU A 4 18.38 -27.58 38.71
N LEU A 5 17.60 -26.86 37.89
CA LEU A 5 16.26 -27.16 37.34
C LEU A 5 15.20 -27.89 38.20
N VAL A 6 14.08 -27.20 38.43
CA VAL A 6 12.75 -27.83 38.40
C VAL A 6 12.13 -27.61 37.02
N LYS A 7 11.68 -28.69 36.38
CA LYS A 7 11.08 -28.78 35.04
C LYS A 7 9.81 -29.66 35.12
N VAL A 8 9.11 -29.80 33.99
CA VAL A 8 8.07 -30.81 33.68
C VAL A 8 6.62 -30.48 34.08
N LEU A 9 5.73 -30.70 33.10
CA LEU A 9 4.27 -30.69 33.24
C LEU A 9 3.73 -32.11 33.51
N GLN A 10 2.64 -32.24 34.28
CA GLN A 10 1.62 -33.30 34.17
C GLN A 10 0.32 -32.75 34.78
N ARG A 11 -0.83 -32.77 34.10
CA ARG A 11 -1.71 -33.91 33.74
C ARG A 11 -2.22 -34.68 34.97
N GLY A 12 -3.53 -34.60 35.22
CA GLY A 12 -4.21 -35.35 36.28
C GLY A 12 -5.74 -35.30 36.11
N THR A 13 -6.28 -36.26 35.36
CA THR A 13 -7.74 -36.53 35.28
C THR A 13 -8.17 -37.30 36.52
N VAL A 14 -9.40 -37.10 37.03
CA VAL A 14 -10.25 -38.18 37.60
C VAL A 14 -11.68 -37.65 37.87
N CYS A 15 -12.68 -38.50 37.67
CA CYS A 15 -14.08 -38.24 38.05
C CYS A 15 -14.37 -38.88 39.42
N PHE A 16 -15.29 -38.32 40.20
CA PHE A 16 -15.97 -39.07 41.27
C PHE A 16 -17.46 -38.73 41.38
N HIS A 17 -18.20 -39.60 42.07
CA HIS A 17 -19.66 -39.70 42.05
C HIS A 17 -20.20 -39.86 43.49
N THR A 18 -21.44 -39.41 43.74
CA THR A 18 -22.37 -39.86 44.81
C THR A 18 -21.88 -39.90 46.27
N ALA A 19 -22.40 -39.01 47.14
CA ALA A 19 -23.57 -39.23 48.03
C ALA A 19 -23.14 -39.72 49.45
N ALA A 20 -23.96 -39.79 50.50
CA ALA A 20 -25.40 -39.52 50.74
C ALA A 20 -25.55 -38.73 52.09
N SER A 21 -26.66 -38.57 52.83
CA SER A 21 -28.07 -39.06 52.84
C SER A 21 -28.90 -38.06 53.72
N SER A 22 -30.21 -38.14 54.03
CA SER A 22 -31.37 -39.01 53.69
C SER A 22 -32.70 -38.26 54.01
N ASN A 23 -33.85 -38.92 53.80
CA ASN A 23 -35.14 -38.76 54.51
C ASN A 23 -35.64 -37.37 55.01
N ALA A 24 -36.69 -36.86 54.36
CA ALA A 24 -37.96 -36.51 55.03
C ALA A 24 -39.13 -36.33 54.03
N ARG A 25 -40.37 -36.52 54.48
CA ARG A 25 -41.62 -36.11 53.81
C ARG A 25 -42.36 -35.12 54.72
N LYS A 26 -43.03 -34.09 54.17
CA LYS A 26 -44.45 -33.70 54.42
C LYS A 26 -44.78 -32.23 54.07
N LEU A 27 -45.82 -32.08 53.24
CA LEU A 27 -47.06 -31.27 53.41
C LEU A 27 -47.08 -29.91 54.16
N SER A 28 -47.96 -29.03 53.62
CA SER A 28 -48.72 -27.92 54.25
C SER A 28 -48.00 -26.58 54.51
N ALA A 29 -48.68 -25.42 54.60
CA ALA A 29 -49.92 -24.91 53.96
C ALA A 29 -50.14 -23.42 54.35
N THR A 30 -50.94 -22.65 53.57
CA THR A 30 -51.51 -21.30 53.90
C THR A 30 -50.51 -20.16 54.20
N ASN A 31 -50.77 -18.85 54.09
CA ASN A 31 -51.81 -17.98 53.49
C ASN A 31 -51.20 -16.55 53.38
N ALA A 32 -51.68 -15.56 52.63
CA ALA A 32 -52.56 -15.49 51.44
C ALA A 32 -52.61 -14.04 50.88
N ALA A 33 -52.75 -13.89 49.56
CA ALA A 33 -53.54 -12.86 48.83
C ALA A 33 -53.27 -11.34 49.04
N PRO A 34 -53.81 -10.42 48.20
CA PRO A 34 -54.61 -10.64 46.98
C PRO A 34 -54.07 -9.98 45.68
N CYS A 35 -54.52 -10.51 44.54
CA CYS A 35 -54.61 -9.82 43.25
C CYS A 35 -55.94 -10.22 42.58
N PHE A 36 -56.48 -9.35 41.72
CA PHE A 36 -57.63 -9.62 40.84
C PHE A 36 -57.17 -9.58 39.37
N GLU A 37 -57.97 -10.01 38.38
CA GLU A 37 -58.43 -11.37 38.04
C GLU A 37 -58.88 -11.30 36.55
N THR A 38 -58.89 -12.42 35.81
CA THR A 38 -59.25 -12.44 34.38
C THR A 38 -60.13 -13.64 34.03
N GLY A 39 -61.28 -13.41 33.39
CA GLY A 39 -62.21 -14.46 32.98
C GLY A 39 -61.82 -15.20 31.69
N GLN A 40 -62.19 -16.48 31.60
CA GLN A 40 -61.96 -17.37 30.46
C GLN A 40 -63.11 -18.38 30.37
N GLU A 41 -63.58 -18.74 29.17
CA GLU A 41 -64.46 -19.92 28.96
C GLU A 41 -64.17 -20.62 27.61
N ILE A 42 -64.26 -21.95 27.60
CA ILE A 42 -64.10 -22.86 26.44
C ILE A 42 -64.92 -24.15 26.71
N LEU A 43 -65.71 -24.64 25.73
CA LEU A 43 -66.27 -26.01 25.52
C LEU A 43 -67.20 -25.94 24.26
N VAL A 44 -67.43 -26.95 23.40
CA VAL A 44 -66.75 -28.24 23.13
C VAL A 44 -67.02 -28.73 21.66
N ALA A 45 -66.50 -29.91 21.33
CA ALA A 45 -66.49 -30.60 20.02
C ALA A 45 -67.82 -30.99 19.33
N SER A 46 -67.77 -31.25 18.00
CA SER A 46 -68.07 -32.59 17.43
C SER A 46 -67.83 -32.80 15.89
N ARG A 47 -67.33 -34.03 15.57
CA ARG A 47 -67.57 -34.92 14.39
C ARG A 47 -67.50 -34.43 12.91
N ALA A 48 -66.33 -34.70 12.29
CA ALA A 48 -66.05 -35.58 11.12
C ALA A 48 -67.04 -35.83 9.93
N TRP A 49 -66.46 -35.83 8.69
CA TRP A 49 -66.73 -36.68 7.48
C TRP A 49 -68.18 -36.77 6.93
N THR A 50 -68.52 -36.62 5.63
CA THR A 50 -67.82 -36.84 4.33
C THR A 50 -68.44 -36.00 3.18
N GLY A 51 -67.85 -35.99 1.97
CA GLY A 51 -68.46 -35.49 0.72
C GLY A 51 -67.50 -35.58 -0.48
N ARG A 52 -68.00 -35.79 -1.71
CA ARG A 52 -67.14 -36.10 -2.89
C ARG A 52 -67.68 -35.57 -4.24
N SER A 53 -66.74 -35.15 -5.10
CA SER A 53 -66.75 -35.23 -6.59
C SER A 53 -67.43 -34.15 -7.47
N HIS A 54 -66.95 -34.13 -8.73
CA HIS A 54 -67.46 -33.52 -9.97
C HIS A 54 -67.41 -31.99 -10.21
N ALA A 55 -66.29 -31.58 -10.83
CA ALA A 55 -66.19 -30.96 -12.15
C ALA A 55 -67.16 -29.84 -12.61
N SER A 56 -66.59 -28.73 -13.10
CA SER A 56 -66.59 -28.40 -14.54
C SER A 56 -65.70 -27.17 -14.82
N CYS A 57 -65.77 -26.60 -16.03
CA CYS A 57 -64.84 -25.58 -16.56
C CYS A 57 -65.58 -24.26 -16.88
N SER A 58 -64.80 -23.20 -17.15
CA SER A 58 -65.21 -21.81 -17.45
C SER A 58 -65.73 -20.99 -16.25
N GLY A 59 -65.58 -19.66 -16.21
CA GLY A 59 -64.69 -18.85 -17.05
C GLY A 59 -64.90 -17.33 -17.01
N ARG A 60 -63.79 -16.59 -16.82
CA ARG A 60 -63.63 -15.13 -17.01
C ARG A 60 -64.39 -14.18 -16.05
N ALA A 61 -63.94 -12.92 -16.09
CA ALA A 61 -64.37 -11.76 -15.28
C ALA A 61 -63.91 -11.77 -13.80
N TRP A 62 -64.02 -10.58 -13.17
CA TRP A 62 -63.65 -10.23 -11.79
C TRP A 62 -62.16 -10.35 -11.42
N HIS A 63 -61.42 -9.24 -11.60
CA HIS A 63 -60.60 -8.61 -10.53
C HIS A 63 -60.08 -7.22 -10.99
N SER A 64 -61.01 -6.31 -11.25
CA SER A 64 -60.77 -4.87 -11.07
C SER A 64 -61.25 -4.48 -9.66
N LEU A 65 -60.68 -3.41 -9.08
CA LEU A 65 -60.86 -2.96 -7.68
C LEU A 65 -60.18 -3.82 -6.58
N GLN A 66 -58.84 -3.79 -6.52
CA GLN A 66 -58.12 -3.50 -5.26
C GLN A 66 -56.61 -3.24 -5.50
N CYS A 67 -56.28 -2.04 -5.99
CA CYS A 67 -54.89 -1.54 -6.13
C CYS A 67 -54.82 0.01 -6.13
N ARG A 68 -55.56 0.68 -5.23
CA ARG A 68 -55.47 2.14 -4.98
C ARG A 68 -55.80 2.50 -3.52
N ALA A 69 -54.88 2.23 -2.59
CA ALA A 69 -54.96 2.69 -1.19
C ALA A 69 -53.59 2.67 -0.48
N ALA A 70 -52.52 3.14 -1.13
CA ALA A 70 -51.17 3.18 -0.56
C ALA A 70 -50.30 4.33 -1.14
N SER A 71 -50.93 5.48 -1.44
CA SER A 71 -50.21 6.69 -1.83
C SER A 71 -49.61 7.37 -0.59
N GLY A 72 -48.47 6.85 -0.11
CA GLY A 72 -47.63 7.62 0.80
C GLY A 72 -47.21 8.93 0.15
N ALA A 73 -47.10 10.01 0.94
CA ALA A 73 -46.65 11.29 0.42
C ALA A 73 -45.23 11.16 -0.14
N ALA A 74 -44.98 11.70 -1.34
CA ALA A 74 -43.64 11.76 -1.90
C ALA A 74 -42.79 12.71 -1.04
N ALA A 75 -41.61 12.25 -0.61
CA ALA A 75 -40.67 13.08 0.12
C ALA A 75 -40.20 14.23 -0.79
N LYS A 76 -40.39 15.48 -0.35
CA LYS A 76 -40.08 16.67 -1.17
C LYS A 76 -38.58 16.81 -1.43
N THR A 77 -37.75 16.28 -0.53
CA THR A 77 -36.29 16.33 -0.65
C THR A 77 -35.70 14.92 -0.67
N VAL A 78 -34.89 14.63 -1.69
CA VAL A 78 -34.02 13.45 -1.73
C VAL A 78 -32.64 13.87 -1.26
N LEU A 79 -32.05 13.13 -0.32
CA LEU A 79 -30.68 13.35 0.14
C LEU A 79 -29.81 12.14 -0.18
N LEU A 80 -28.63 12.37 -0.77
CA LEU A 80 -27.74 11.34 -1.26
C LEU A 80 -26.39 11.36 -0.54
N VAL A 81 -25.98 10.22 0.01
CA VAL A 81 -24.63 10.01 0.60
C VAL A 81 -23.89 8.85 -0.10
N GLU A 82 -22.62 8.67 0.20
CA GLU A 82 -21.84 7.55 -0.37
C GLU A 82 -22.15 6.18 0.25
N SER A 83 -22.33 6.08 1.58
CA SER A 83 -22.46 4.78 2.28
C SER A 83 -23.88 4.47 2.84
N PRO A 84 -24.30 3.18 2.89
CA PRO A 84 -25.62 2.79 3.43
C PRO A 84 -25.77 3.01 4.95
N ALA A 85 -24.68 2.95 5.72
CA ALA A 85 -24.71 3.16 7.16
C ALA A 85 -25.02 4.64 7.47
N LYS A 86 -24.26 5.54 6.84
CA LYS A 86 -24.49 6.99 6.87
C LYS A 86 -25.90 7.36 6.37
N ALA A 87 -26.41 6.69 5.33
CA ALA A 87 -27.78 6.89 4.85
C ALA A 87 -28.83 6.49 5.90
N LYS A 88 -28.72 5.28 6.46
CA LYS A 88 -29.59 4.80 7.55
C LYS A 88 -29.55 5.75 8.74
N LYS A 89 -28.38 6.26 9.12
CA LYS A 89 -28.24 7.14 10.28
C LYS A 89 -28.78 8.54 10.04
N ILE A 90 -28.49 9.17 8.90
CA ILE A 90 -29.02 10.50 8.57
C ILE A 90 -30.55 10.46 8.43
N GLN A 91 -31.14 9.35 7.99
CA GLN A 91 -32.59 9.13 8.04
C GLN A 91 -33.19 9.07 9.47
N THR A 92 -32.36 8.93 10.52
CA THR A 92 -32.82 9.09 11.93
C THR A 92 -32.71 10.53 12.45
N PHE A 93 -31.90 11.39 11.80
CA PHE A 93 -31.82 12.82 12.10
C PHE A 93 -32.87 13.64 11.34
N LEU A 94 -33.30 13.15 10.18
CA LEU A 94 -34.23 13.83 9.27
C LEU A 94 -35.59 13.14 9.27
N GLY A 95 -36.65 13.95 9.39
CA GLY A 95 -38.04 13.48 9.39
C GLY A 95 -38.53 12.96 8.04
N ALA A 96 -39.81 12.58 7.99
CA ALA A 96 -40.45 11.96 6.82
C ALA A 96 -40.46 12.82 5.54
N ASP A 97 -40.20 14.13 5.64
CA ASP A 97 -40.05 15.04 4.49
C ASP A 97 -38.79 14.76 3.64
N TYR A 98 -37.83 14.01 4.18
CA TYR A 98 -36.57 13.64 3.53
C TYR A 98 -36.51 12.13 3.25
N GLN A 99 -36.15 11.78 2.02
CA GLN A 99 -35.78 10.40 1.65
C GLN A 99 -34.26 10.30 1.44
N VAL A 100 -33.57 9.60 2.34
CA VAL A 100 -32.11 9.44 2.31
C VAL A 100 -31.72 8.17 1.55
N LEU A 101 -30.82 8.32 0.57
CA LEU A 101 -30.34 7.26 -0.31
C LEU A 101 -28.80 7.19 -0.30
N ALA A 102 -28.26 6.01 -0.62
CA ALA A 102 -26.81 5.79 -0.72
C ALA A 102 -26.39 5.47 -2.17
N SER A 103 -25.31 6.06 -2.68
CA SER A 103 -24.75 5.76 -4.00
C SER A 103 -23.98 4.43 -4.06
N TYR A 104 -23.49 3.94 -2.92
CA TYR A 104 -22.46 2.90 -2.81
C TYR A 104 -21.09 3.32 -3.38
N GLY A 105 -20.70 4.58 -3.15
CA GLY A 105 -19.47 5.17 -3.67
C GLY A 105 -19.59 5.64 -5.12
N HIS A 106 -18.53 5.45 -5.92
CA HIS A 106 -18.44 5.86 -7.32
C HIS A 106 -19.43 5.11 -8.23
N VAL A 107 -20.24 5.85 -8.98
CA VAL A 107 -21.26 5.29 -9.88
C VAL A 107 -20.76 5.02 -11.31
N ARG A 108 -19.67 5.67 -11.72
CA ARG A 108 -18.97 5.49 -13.00
C ARG A 108 -17.47 5.56 -12.77
N ASP A 109 -16.69 5.03 -13.71
CA ASP A 109 -15.22 5.11 -13.70
C ASP A 109 -14.70 5.04 -15.16
N LEU A 110 -13.41 5.29 -15.36
CA LEU A 110 -12.73 5.08 -16.64
C LEU A 110 -12.74 3.58 -16.99
N PRO A 111 -13.10 3.19 -18.23
CA PRO A 111 -12.96 1.82 -18.69
C PRO A 111 -11.53 1.29 -18.53
N ALA A 112 -11.38 0.05 -18.07
CA ALA A 112 -10.10 -0.64 -17.89
C ALA A 112 -9.47 -1.12 -19.22
N LYS A 113 -9.32 -0.19 -20.17
CA LYS A 113 -8.83 -0.35 -21.54
C LYS A 113 -7.99 0.88 -21.91
N SER A 114 -7.18 0.79 -22.97
CA SER A 114 -6.47 1.93 -23.56
C SER A 114 -7.41 2.90 -24.27
N GLY A 115 -7.16 4.21 -24.17
CA GLY A 115 -7.92 5.26 -24.85
C GLY A 115 -9.10 5.84 -24.05
N SER A 116 -9.21 5.54 -22.75
CA SER A 116 -10.24 6.09 -21.85
C SER A 116 -9.95 7.55 -21.44
N VAL A 117 -8.71 8.01 -21.61
CA VAL A 117 -8.29 9.42 -21.55
C VAL A 117 -7.59 9.71 -22.88
N GLN A 118 -7.90 10.86 -23.49
CA GLN A 118 -7.51 11.22 -24.85
C GLN A 118 -6.74 12.55 -24.86
N PRO A 119 -5.40 12.55 -24.68
CA PRO A 119 -4.58 13.76 -24.70
C PRO A 119 -4.78 14.60 -25.97
N GLU A 120 -4.90 13.93 -27.13
CA GLU A 120 -5.12 14.53 -28.44
C GLU A 120 -6.50 15.18 -28.62
N HIS A 121 -7.43 14.92 -27.69
CA HIS A 121 -8.75 15.55 -27.59
C HIS A 121 -8.86 16.40 -26.29
N ASP A 122 -7.80 17.11 -25.93
CA ASP A 122 -7.71 17.98 -24.74
C ASP A 122 -8.11 17.25 -23.44
N PHE A 123 -7.56 16.03 -23.28
CA PHE A 123 -7.78 15.11 -22.16
C PHE A 123 -9.24 14.69 -21.95
N ALA A 124 -10.04 14.62 -23.03
CA ALA A 124 -11.38 14.06 -22.98
C ALA A 124 -11.39 12.66 -22.35
N MET A 125 -12.37 12.40 -21.47
CA MET A 125 -12.47 11.16 -20.70
C MET A 125 -13.74 10.38 -21.03
N GLN A 126 -13.58 9.08 -21.29
CA GLN A 126 -14.68 8.15 -21.48
C GLN A 126 -15.06 7.52 -20.14
N TRP A 127 -16.34 7.57 -19.77
CA TRP A 127 -16.86 7.03 -18.51
C TRP A 127 -17.77 5.83 -18.77
N GLU A 128 -17.64 4.76 -17.98
CA GLU A 128 -18.57 3.64 -17.98
C GLU A 128 -19.27 3.51 -16.60
N GLN A 129 -20.60 3.51 -16.59
CA GLN A 129 -21.39 3.15 -15.40
C GLN A 129 -21.05 1.73 -14.95
N SER A 130 -20.70 1.50 -13.69
CA SER A 130 -20.40 0.16 -13.20
C SER A 130 -21.62 -0.78 -13.28
N ALA A 131 -21.40 -2.09 -13.44
CA ALA A 131 -22.51 -3.05 -13.52
C ALA A 131 -23.37 -3.08 -12.23
N ALA A 132 -22.79 -2.67 -11.10
CA ALA A 132 -23.45 -2.58 -9.80
C ALA A 132 -24.22 -1.26 -9.60
N SER A 133 -23.77 -0.14 -10.19
CA SER A 133 -24.45 1.16 -10.07
C SER A 133 -25.67 1.29 -10.99
N ARG A 134 -25.67 0.63 -12.17
CA ARG A 134 -26.75 0.71 -13.17
C ARG A 134 -28.18 0.52 -12.60
N PRO A 135 -28.47 -0.43 -11.69
CA PRO A 135 -29.79 -0.53 -11.04
C PRO A 135 -30.06 0.64 -10.08
N ARG A 136 -29.05 1.05 -9.30
CA ARG A 136 -29.16 2.09 -8.28
C ARG A 136 -29.34 3.49 -8.86
N LEU A 137 -28.68 3.80 -9.99
CA LEU A 137 -28.91 5.04 -10.74
C LEU A 137 -30.34 5.10 -11.32
N ARG A 138 -30.93 3.95 -11.70
CA ARG A 138 -32.33 3.90 -12.18
C ARG A 138 -33.33 4.10 -11.05
N GLU A 139 -33.06 3.51 -9.88
CA GLU A 139 -33.83 3.73 -8.65
C GLU A 139 -33.78 5.21 -8.25
N LEU A 140 -32.58 5.79 -8.12
CA LEU A 140 -32.37 7.20 -7.79
C LEU A 140 -33.06 8.13 -8.81
N ALA A 141 -32.91 7.87 -10.11
CA ALA A 141 -33.58 8.64 -11.15
C ALA A 141 -35.12 8.50 -11.13
N ALA A 142 -35.67 7.41 -10.61
CA ALA A 142 -37.12 7.24 -10.46
C ALA A 142 -37.66 8.05 -9.26
N VAL A 143 -36.90 8.13 -8.17
CA VAL A 143 -37.25 8.93 -6.98
C VAL A 143 -37.05 10.42 -7.24
N VAL A 144 -35.89 10.83 -7.77
CA VAL A 144 -35.54 12.25 -7.98
C VAL A 144 -36.49 12.98 -8.93
N ARG A 145 -37.10 12.28 -9.90
CA ARG A 145 -38.17 12.85 -10.77
C ARG A 145 -39.48 13.17 -10.04
N GLN A 146 -39.59 12.83 -8.75
CA GLN A 146 -40.78 13.06 -7.91
C GLN A 146 -40.47 13.99 -6.72
N SER A 147 -39.28 14.59 -6.67
CA SER A 147 -38.82 15.48 -5.59
C SER A 147 -38.55 16.90 -6.06
N ASP A 148 -38.81 17.90 -5.22
CA ASP A 148 -38.52 19.31 -5.48
C ASP A 148 -37.01 19.63 -5.41
N VAL A 149 -36.28 18.87 -4.58
CA VAL A 149 -34.86 19.11 -4.25
C VAL A 149 -34.06 17.81 -4.18
N LEU A 150 -32.87 17.82 -4.77
CA LEU A 150 -31.83 16.80 -4.59
C LEU A 150 -30.65 17.41 -3.81
N VAL A 151 -30.41 16.91 -2.61
CA VAL A 151 -29.28 17.28 -1.75
C VAL A 151 -28.17 16.24 -1.88
N LEU A 152 -27.01 16.66 -2.34
CA LEU A 152 -25.79 15.87 -2.43
C LEU A 152 -24.98 16.07 -1.13
N ALA A 153 -24.83 15.01 -0.34
CA ALA A 153 -24.30 15.02 1.02
C ALA A 153 -23.15 14.01 1.22
N THR A 154 -22.36 13.80 0.16
CA THR A 154 -21.15 12.97 0.21
C THR A 154 -20.09 13.55 1.15
N ASP A 155 -19.06 12.78 1.48
CA ASP A 155 -17.90 13.26 2.23
C ASP A 155 -17.30 14.59 1.69
N PRO A 156 -16.59 15.37 2.52
CA PRO A 156 -16.09 16.70 2.15
C PRO A 156 -14.81 16.69 1.29
N ASP A 157 -14.19 15.53 1.03
CA ASP A 157 -12.98 15.42 0.21
C ASP A 157 -13.28 15.47 -1.31
N ARG A 158 -12.21 15.59 -2.13
CA ARG A 158 -12.30 15.61 -3.59
C ARG A 158 -12.92 14.34 -4.20
N GLU A 159 -12.81 13.19 -3.53
CA GLU A 159 -13.48 11.95 -3.95
C GLU A 159 -14.98 12.05 -3.72
N GLY A 160 -15.42 12.55 -2.57
CA GLY A 160 -16.81 12.85 -2.26
C GLY A 160 -17.41 13.88 -3.23
N GLU A 161 -16.66 14.93 -3.59
CA GLU A 161 -17.09 15.91 -4.59
C GLU A 161 -17.23 15.28 -5.98
N ALA A 162 -16.29 14.42 -6.38
CA ALA A 162 -16.36 13.68 -7.65
C ALA A 162 -17.53 12.69 -7.71
N ILE A 163 -17.87 12.02 -6.60
CA ILE A 163 -19.09 11.18 -6.52
C ILE A 163 -20.34 12.04 -6.72
N SER A 164 -20.41 13.22 -6.08
CA SER A 164 -21.50 14.18 -6.26
C SER A 164 -21.65 14.62 -7.71
N TRP A 165 -20.55 15.03 -8.37
CA TRP A 165 -20.52 15.38 -9.79
C TRP A 165 -20.94 14.21 -10.68
N HIS A 166 -20.35 13.03 -10.50
CA HIS A 166 -20.70 11.83 -11.26
C HIS A 166 -22.19 11.51 -11.19
N VAL A 167 -22.82 11.60 -10.02
CA VAL A 167 -24.26 11.31 -9.89
C VAL A 167 -25.11 12.41 -10.53
N GLN A 168 -24.75 13.70 -10.36
CA GLN A 168 -25.44 14.80 -11.01
C GLN A 168 -25.45 14.64 -12.54
N GLU A 169 -24.29 14.31 -13.13
CA GLU A 169 -24.11 14.06 -14.56
C GLU A 169 -24.97 12.90 -15.09
N GLU A 170 -24.96 11.75 -14.41
CA GLU A 170 -25.77 10.58 -14.83
C GLU A 170 -27.27 10.86 -14.70
N LEU A 171 -27.70 11.63 -13.69
CA LEU A 171 -29.10 12.06 -13.54
C LEU A 171 -29.49 13.12 -14.59
N GLN A 172 -28.57 14.00 -14.98
CA GLN A 172 -28.77 14.99 -16.04
C GLN A 172 -28.91 14.30 -17.41
N ALA A 173 -28.02 13.36 -17.74
CA ALA A 173 -28.09 12.52 -18.93
C ALA A 173 -29.38 11.69 -18.97
N ALA A 174 -29.84 11.17 -17.83
CA ALA A 174 -31.12 10.48 -17.69
C ALA A 174 -32.36 11.41 -17.73
N LYS A 175 -32.18 12.73 -17.88
CA LYS A 175 -33.25 13.75 -17.78
C LYS A 175 -34.07 13.63 -16.49
N ALA A 176 -33.42 13.29 -15.39
CA ALA A 176 -34.05 13.13 -14.08
C ALA A 176 -34.10 14.43 -13.25
N LEU A 177 -33.23 15.40 -13.56
CA LEU A 177 -33.12 16.69 -12.86
C LEU A 177 -34.05 17.80 -13.41
N SER A 178 -34.96 17.47 -14.33
CA SER A 178 -35.81 18.46 -15.00
C SER A 178 -36.83 19.08 -14.02
N GLY A 179 -36.54 20.30 -13.55
CA GLY A 179 -37.34 21.00 -12.53
C GLY A 179 -36.89 20.75 -11.09
N VAL A 180 -35.87 19.91 -10.87
CA VAL A 180 -35.34 19.58 -9.54
C VAL A 180 -34.20 20.54 -9.19
N ARG A 181 -34.23 21.15 -8.00
CA ARG A 181 -33.11 21.96 -7.52
C ARG A 181 -32.01 21.06 -6.94
N VAL A 182 -30.80 21.13 -7.49
CA VAL A 182 -29.63 20.41 -6.95
C VAL A 182 -28.89 21.31 -5.95
N GLN A 183 -28.56 20.75 -4.80
CA GLN A 183 -27.80 21.38 -3.71
C GLN A 183 -26.68 20.45 -3.26
N ARG A 184 -25.59 21.01 -2.74
CA ARG A 184 -24.45 20.27 -2.16
C ARG A 184 -24.22 20.75 -0.73
N ILE A 185 -24.23 19.83 0.22
CA ILE A 185 -23.92 20.10 1.64
C ILE A 185 -22.68 19.33 2.05
N THR A 186 -21.95 19.84 3.04
CA THR A 186 -20.73 19.23 3.59
C THR A 186 -20.69 19.42 5.10
N PHE A 187 -20.29 18.38 5.83
CA PHE A 187 -20.11 18.37 7.28
C PHE A 187 -18.86 17.55 7.64
N THR A 188 -18.18 17.90 8.74
CA THR A 188 -16.98 17.20 9.24
C THR A 188 -17.29 16.11 10.26
N GLU A 189 -18.54 15.96 10.69
CA GLU A 189 -19.00 14.96 11.66
C GLU A 189 -20.46 14.55 11.38
N VAL A 190 -20.80 13.28 11.65
CA VAL A 190 -22.16 12.73 11.41
C VAL A 190 -23.02 12.88 12.67
N THR A 191 -23.31 14.13 13.05
CA THR A 191 -24.18 14.50 14.19
C THR A 191 -25.45 15.18 13.70
N SER A 192 -26.55 15.05 14.47
CA SER A 192 -27.85 15.66 14.10
C SER A 192 -27.74 17.16 13.83
N ARG A 193 -26.99 17.87 14.69
CA ARG A 193 -26.69 19.30 14.54
C ARG A 193 -25.91 19.59 13.26
N ALA A 194 -24.78 18.93 13.02
CA ALA A 194 -23.93 19.23 11.86
C ALA A 194 -24.66 19.01 10.52
N VAL A 195 -25.55 18.03 10.46
CA VAL A 195 -26.41 17.79 9.28
C VAL A 195 -27.46 18.90 9.10
N GLN A 196 -28.08 19.39 10.19
CA GLN A 196 -29.04 20.49 10.14
C GLN A 196 -28.37 21.83 9.79
N ASP A 197 -27.24 22.15 10.42
CA ASP A 197 -26.44 23.34 10.14
C ASP A 197 -25.97 23.35 8.66
N ALA A 198 -25.56 22.19 8.12
CA ALA A 198 -25.17 22.05 6.72
C ALA A 198 -26.36 22.14 5.73
N LEU A 199 -27.57 21.70 6.12
CA LEU A 199 -28.80 21.87 5.34
C LEU A 199 -29.29 23.32 5.30
N ALA A 200 -28.95 24.14 6.31
CA ALA A 200 -29.26 25.56 6.33
C ALA A 200 -28.34 26.40 5.41
N ALA A 201 -27.11 25.94 5.14
CA ALA A 201 -26.11 26.62 4.31
C ALA A 201 -25.62 25.77 3.10
N PRO A 202 -26.51 25.38 2.17
CA PRO A 202 -26.14 24.59 1.00
C PRO A 202 -25.34 25.42 -0.03
N ARG A 203 -24.37 24.76 -0.67
CA ARG A 203 -23.58 25.29 -1.80
C ARG A 203 -23.90 24.55 -3.10
N THR A 204 -23.22 24.90 -4.19
CA THR A 204 -23.14 24.07 -5.41
C THR A 204 -21.98 23.07 -5.32
N VAL A 205 -21.92 22.13 -6.26
CA VAL A 205 -20.71 21.33 -6.50
C VAL A 205 -19.56 22.26 -6.89
N SER A 206 -18.36 22.03 -6.33
CA SER A 206 -17.15 22.81 -6.59
C SER A 206 -16.40 22.25 -7.78
N GLN A 207 -16.34 23.03 -8.88
CA GLN A 207 -15.63 22.60 -10.08
C GLN A 207 -14.13 22.42 -9.83
N ALA A 208 -13.49 23.21 -8.96
CA ALA A 208 -12.06 23.09 -8.66
C ALA A 208 -11.69 21.74 -8.02
N LEU A 209 -12.52 21.24 -7.09
CA LEU A 209 -12.34 19.92 -6.48
C LEU A 209 -12.60 18.77 -7.48
N VAL A 210 -13.57 18.94 -8.38
CA VAL A 210 -13.83 18.00 -9.49
C VAL A 210 -12.66 17.98 -10.47
N ASP A 211 -12.14 19.14 -10.86
CA ASP A 211 -11.01 19.31 -11.77
C ASP A 211 -9.71 18.70 -11.20
N ALA A 212 -9.46 18.84 -9.90
CA ALA A 212 -8.35 18.18 -9.23
C ALA A 212 -8.49 16.65 -9.18
N TYR A 213 -9.70 16.14 -8.95
CA TYR A 213 -10.00 14.71 -9.10
C TYR A 213 -9.77 14.24 -10.55
N LEU A 214 -10.24 15.00 -11.54
CA LEU A 214 -10.07 14.69 -12.97
C LEU A 214 -8.59 14.63 -13.35
N ALA A 215 -7.80 15.66 -13.03
CA ALA A 215 -6.35 15.63 -13.27
C ALA A 215 -5.69 14.44 -12.57
N ARG A 216 -6.01 14.16 -11.30
CA ARG A 216 -5.46 12.99 -10.61
C ARG A 216 -5.83 11.67 -11.31
N ARG A 217 -7.09 11.48 -11.66
CA ARG A 217 -7.59 10.26 -12.33
C ARG A 217 -6.93 10.09 -13.69
N ALA A 218 -6.73 11.17 -14.43
CA ALA A 218 -6.02 11.18 -15.71
C ALA A 218 -4.53 10.89 -15.55
N LEU A 219 -3.80 11.56 -14.64
CA LEU A 219 -2.38 11.30 -14.36
C LEU A 219 -2.11 9.83 -14.02
N ASP A 220 -2.87 9.29 -13.06
CA ASP A 220 -2.67 7.92 -12.58
C ASP A 220 -3.10 6.88 -13.63
N TYR A 221 -4.10 7.18 -14.47
CA TYR A 221 -4.47 6.38 -15.64
C TYR A 221 -3.38 6.42 -16.74
N LEU A 222 -2.98 7.62 -17.18
CA LEU A 222 -2.03 7.85 -18.27
C LEU A 222 -0.68 7.23 -17.95
N PHE A 223 -0.16 7.43 -16.73
CA PHE A 223 1.06 6.78 -16.27
C PHE A 223 0.90 5.25 -16.23
N GLY A 224 -0.17 4.74 -15.61
CA GLY A 224 -0.38 3.31 -15.41
C GLY A 224 -0.56 2.51 -16.70
N PHE A 225 -1.45 2.97 -17.60
CA PHE A 225 -1.77 2.26 -18.85
C PHE A 225 -0.68 2.38 -19.92
N THR A 226 0.15 3.43 -19.87
CA THR A 226 1.23 3.65 -20.84
C THR A 226 2.52 2.93 -20.42
N LEU A 227 2.87 2.98 -19.13
CA LEU A 227 4.09 2.36 -18.63
C LEU A 227 3.98 0.84 -18.43
N SER A 228 2.80 0.31 -18.08
CA SER A 228 2.66 -1.13 -17.81
C SER A 228 2.93 -2.03 -19.04
N PRO A 229 2.45 -1.71 -20.27
CA PRO A 229 2.79 -2.47 -21.47
C PRO A 229 4.29 -2.38 -21.84
N LEU A 230 4.94 -1.24 -21.56
CA LEU A 230 6.38 -1.11 -21.73
C LEU A 230 7.12 -2.02 -20.74
N LEU A 231 6.75 -1.98 -19.46
CA LEU A 231 7.31 -2.84 -18.41
C LEU A 231 7.14 -4.32 -18.75
N TRP A 232 5.97 -4.78 -19.19
CA TRP A 232 5.78 -6.20 -19.57
C TRP A 232 6.63 -6.62 -20.78
N ARG A 233 6.96 -5.68 -21.69
CA ARG A 233 7.79 -5.91 -22.88
C ARG A 233 9.30 -5.88 -22.58
N LYS A 234 9.75 -4.99 -21.70
CA LYS A 234 11.19 -4.78 -21.38
C LYS A 234 11.63 -5.58 -20.15
N LEU A 235 10.73 -5.80 -19.19
CA LEU A 235 10.92 -6.59 -17.97
C LEU A 235 9.79 -7.62 -17.79
N PRO A 236 9.82 -8.75 -18.51
CA PRO A 236 8.90 -9.86 -18.28
C PRO A 236 8.83 -10.27 -16.81
N GLY A 237 7.60 -10.46 -16.28
CA GLY A 237 7.35 -10.76 -14.87
C GLY A 237 7.17 -9.54 -13.95
N SER A 238 7.43 -8.32 -14.44
CA SER A 238 6.99 -7.09 -13.79
C SER A 238 5.45 -7.02 -13.71
N ARG A 239 4.93 -6.39 -12.64
CA ARG A 239 3.54 -5.92 -12.58
C ARG A 239 3.48 -4.44 -12.95
N SER A 240 2.27 -3.87 -12.99
CA SER A 240 2.07 -2.45 -13.29
C SER A 240 2.76 -1.53 -12.29
N ALA A 241 3.38 -0.46 -12.79
CA ALA A 241 3.83 0.66 -11.98
C ALA A 241 2.68 1.65 -11.75
N GLY A 242 2.84 2.53 -10.76
CA GLY A 242 1.94 3.65 -10.49
C GLY A 242 2.75 4.77 -9.85
N ARG A 243 2.54 6.01 -10.28
CA ARG A 243 3.40 7.18 -10.01
C ARG A 243 3.88 7.26 -8.55
N VAL A 244 2.96 7.46 -7.61
CA VAL A 244 3.26 7.54 -6.17
C VAL A 244 3.71 6.18 -5.58
N GLN A 245 3.25 5.06 -6.15
CA GLN A 245 3.60 3.71 -5.68
C GLN A 245 5.06 3.36 -5.96
N SER A 246 5.58 3.71 -7.14
CA SER A 246 6.98 3.51 -7.50
C SER A 246 7.93 4.31 -6.60
N VAL A 247 7.50 5.50 -6.16
CA VAL A 247 8.28 6.35 -5.27
C VAL A 247 8.28 5.82 -3.82
N ALA A 248 7.12 5.36 -3.34
CA ALA A 248 7.03 4.69 -2.04
C ALA A 248 7.82 3.36 -2.02
N LEU A 249 7.90 2.65 -3.14
CA LEU A 249 8.76 1.48 -3.32
C LEU A 249 10.24 1.86 -3.32
N ARG A 250 10.62 2.95 -4.01
CA ARG A 250 11.99 3.48 -4.05
C ARG A 250 12.53 3.73 -2.64
N LEU A 251 11.76 4.37 -1.76
CA LEU A 251 12.15 4.58 -0.35
C LEU A 251 12.50 3.27 0.37
N VAL A 252 11.71 2.21 0.18
CA VAL A 252 11.95 0.89 0.79
C VAL A 252 13.17 0.20 0.16
N CYS A 253 13.39 0.36 -1.15
CA CYS A 253 14.58 -0.14 -1.84
C CYS A 253 15.88 0.58 -1.43
N GLU A 254 15.86 1.91 -1.33
CA GLU A 254 17.00 2.72 -0.88
C GLU A 254 17.38 2.39 0.57
N ARG A 255 16.41 2.31 1.49
CA ARG A 255 16.68 1.89 2.88
C ARG A 255 17.29 0.49 2.96
N GLU A 256 16.83 -0.46 2.16
CA GLU A 256 17.41 -1.80 2.17
C GLU A 256 18.83 -1.81 1.58
N ALA A 257 19.13 -0.96 0.59
CA ALA A 257 20.48 -0.76 0.07
C ALA A 257 21.40 -0.04 1.09
N GLU A 258 20.89 0.94 1.85
CA GLU A 258 21.61 1.55 2.99
C GLU A 258 21.99 0.48 4.03
N ILE A 259 21.09 -0.46 4.32
CA ILE A 259 21.33 -1.58 5.24
C ILE A 259 22.35 -2.58 4.66
N GLU A 260 22.24 -2.95 3.37
CA GLU A 260 23.16 -3.87 2.70
C GLU A 260 24.57 -3.29 2.51
N MET A 261 24.70 -1.96 2.40
CA MET A 261 25.99 -1.26 2.31
C MET A 261 26.57 -0.85 3.68
N PHE A 262 25.90 -1.16 4.78
CA PHE A 262 26.29 -0.69 6.10
C PHE A 262 27.50 -1.46 6.67
N SER A 263 28.66 -0.82 6.69
CA SER A 263 29.84 -1.31 7.43
C SER A 263 29.66 -1.03 8.93
N ARG A 264 29.44 -2.11 9.70
CA ARG A 264 29.37 -2.10 11.15
C ARG A 264 30.73 -1.70 11.74
N ARG A 265 30.75 -0.67 12.59
CA ARG A 265 31.95 -0.20 13.30
C ARG A 265 31.82 -0.48 14.78
N GLU A 266 32.91 -0.90 15.40
CA GLU A 266 33.01 -1.04 16.85
C GLU A 266 33.24 0.33 17.50
N TYR A 267 32.73 0.52 18.70
CA TYR A 267 33.08 1.65 19.55
C TYR A 267 32.88 1.30 21.03
N TRP A 268 33.52 2.03 21.92
CA TRP A 268 33.46 1.78 23.36
C TRP A 268 32.84 2.97 24.09
N SER A 269 32.15 2.67 25.19
CA SER A 269 31.76 3.68 26.17
C SER A 269 32.26 3.33 27.56
N VAL A 270 32.85 4.33 28.21
CA VAL A 270 33.39 4.23 29.57
C VAL A 270 32.28 4.63 30.56
N MET A 271 31.91 3.69 31.42
CA MET A 271 30.95 3.88 32.51
C MET A 271 31.70 3.78 33.85
N ALA A 272 31.50 4.74 34.74
CA ALA A 272 32.10 4.79 36.06
C ALA A 272 31.02 4.66 37.15
N LEU A 273 31.24 3.76 38.10
CA LEU A 273 30.48 3.71 39.35
C LEU A 273 31.21 4.57 40.38
N LEU A 274 30.57 5.65 40.78
CA LEU A 274 31.10 6.67 41.68
C LEU A 274 30.40 6.60 43.04
N GLN A 275 31.08 7.01 44.10
CA GLN A 275 30.51 7.16 45.45
C GLN A 275 30.74 8.58 45.97
N SER A 276 29.69 9.15 46.56
CA SER A 276 29.76 10.42 47.30
C SER A 276 30.30 10.22 48.72
N GLU A 277 30.76 11.28 49.37
CA GLU A 277 31.18 11.28 50.78
C GLU A 277 30.09 10.77 51.76
N GLN A 278 28.81 10.79 51.35
CA GLN A 278 27.69 10.24 52.10
C GLN A 278 27.49 8.72 51.91
N GLY A 279 28.42 8.05 51.24
CA GLY A 279 28.34 6.62 50.91
C GLY A 279 27.35 6.28 49.79
N GLN A 280 26.70 7.27 49.18
CA GLN A 280 25.69 7.02 48.12
C GLN A 280 26.38 6.81 46.77
N GLN A 281 26.04 5.71 46.11
CA GLN A 281 26.61 5.29 44.82
C GLN A 281 25.78 5.81 43.63
N PHE A 282 26.43 6.13 42.52
CA PHE A 282 25.80 6.56 41.28
C PHE A 282 26.65 6.28 40.04
N GLU A 283 26.01 6.06 38.89
CA GLU A 283 26.69 5.82 37.61
C GLU A 283 26.88 7.12 36.82
N ALA A 284 28.05 7.25 36.17
CA ALA A 284 28.36 8.36 35.26
C ALA A 284 29.04 7.84 33.99
N ARG A 285 28.63 8.37 32.83
CA ARG A 285 29.16 8.03 31.50
C ARG A 285 30.20 9.05 31.05
N LEU A 286 31.30 8.63 30.44
CA LEU A 286 32.25 9.57 29.83
C LEU A 286 31.61 10.30 28.65
N VAL A 287 31.67 11.63 28.64
CA VAL A 287 31.06 12.49 27.60
C VAL A 287 32.02 13.50 26.98
N GLN A 288 33.21 13.70 27.56
CA GLN A 288 34.20 14.67 27.07
C GLN A 288 35.62 14.23 27.43
N VAL A 289 36.58 14.51 26.55
CA VAL A 289 38.03 14.30 26.76
C VAL A 289 38.80 15.51 26.22
N ALA A 290 39.77 16.05 26.96
CA ALA A 290 40.60 17.18 26.55
C ALA A 290 39.81 18.39 26.01
N GLY A 291 38.66 18.68 26.62
CA GLY A 291 37.77 19.78 26.24
C GLY A 291 36.94 19.55 24.97
N LYS A 292 36.94 18.34 24.39
CA LYS A 292 36.11 17.95 23.24
C LYS A 292 35.03 16.97 23.67
N SER A 293 33.77 17.23 23.33
CA SER A 293 32.69 16.26 23.53
C SER A 293 32.93 15.03 22.66
N LEU A 294 32.58 13.84 23.18
CA LEU A 294 32.66 12.60 22.43
C LEU A 294 31.62 12.55 21.31
N PRO A 295 31.90 11.87 20.18
CA PRO A 295 30.90 11.58 19.16
C PRO A 295 29.84 10.60 19.70
N LYS A 296 28.72 10.43 18.96
CA LYS A 296 27.67 9.44 19.32
C LYS A 296 28.23 8.00 19.23
N GLU A 297 29.22 7.85 18.37
CA GLU A 297 30.08 6.70 18.13
C GLU A 297 31.24 6.57 19.15
N GLY A 298 31.16 7.18 20.33
CA GLY A 298 32.00 6.89 21.49
C GLY A 298 33.52 7.09 21.31
N LEU A 299 34.29 6.12 21.79
CA LEU A 299 35.76 6.02 21.64
C LEU A 299 36.14 4.75 20.88
N ASP A 300 37.38 4.67 20.39
CA ASP A 300 37.99 3.39 20.01
C ASP A 300 38.53 2.63 21.25
N GLN A 301 39.08 1.44 21.02
CA GLN A 301 39.57 0.57 22.09
C GLN A 301 40.78 1.15 22.84
N GLU A 302 41.67 1.87 22.15
CA GLU A 302 42.90 2.41 22.74
C GLU A 302 42.59 3.65 23.58
N ASP A 303 41.79 4.58 23.06
CA ASP A 303 41.31 5.74 23.80
C ASP A 303 40.45 5.34 25.02
N ALA A 304 39.62 4.29 24.89
CA ALA A 304 38.80 3.78 26.00
C ALA A 304 39.66 3.11 27.10
N ALA A 305 40.69 2.35 26.73
CA ALA A 305 41.63 1.78 27.69
C ALA A 305 42.44 2.88 28.41
N ALA A 306 42.94 3.86 27.68
CA ALA A 306 43.66 5.02 28.23
C ALA A 306 42.77 5.88 29.15
N ALA A 307 41.46 5.96 28.86
CA ALA A 307 40.49 6.61 29.74
C ALA A 307 40.29 5.84 31.05
N VAL A 308 40.21 4.51 31.01
CA VAL A 308 40.13 3.66 32.22
C VAL A 308 41.37 3.84 33.09
N GLU A 309 42.57 3.74 32.52
CA GLU A 309 43.83 3.90 33.25
C GLU A 309 43.95 5.29 33.89
N GLN A 310 43.58 6.37 33.17
CA GLN A 310 43.60 7.71 33.73
C GLN A 310 42.59 7.90 34.86
N LEU A 311 41.36 7.41 34.70
CA LEU A 311 40.32 7.53 35.74
C LEU A 311 40.67 6.74 37.00
N GLN A 312 41.26 5.55 36.88
CA GLN A 312 41.73 4.75 38.01
C GLN A 312 42.92 5.38 38.77
N SER A 313 43.74 6.19 38.10
CA SER A 313 44.95 6.79 38.67
C SER A 313 44.78 8.24 39.14
N THR A 314 43.60 8.84 38.98
CA THR A 314 43.37 10.28 39.22
C THR A 314 42.19 10.54 40.16
N PRO A 315 42.35 11.36 41.23
CA PRO A 315 41.22 11.79 42.06
C PRO A 315 40.15 12.52 41.23
N LEU A 316 38.88 12.21 41.50
CA LEU A 316 37.72 12.76 40.80
C LEU A 316 36.97 13.78 41.68
N GLN A 317 36.39 14.80 41.07
CA GLN A 317 35.60 15.82 41.77
C GLN A 317 34.44 16.36 40.91
N VAL A 318 33.37 16.83 41.56
CA VAL A 318 32.21 17.44 40.89
C VAL A 318 32.57 18.83 40.36
N ALA A 319 32.76 18.99 39.05
CA ALA A 319 33.03 20.30 38.43
C ALA A 319 31.79 21.18 38.32
N SER A 320 30.63 20.58 38.04
CA SER A 320 29.35 21.30 38.04
C SER A 320 28.16 20.40 38.36
N LEU A 321 27.16 20.98 39.00
CA LEU A 321 25.80 20.44 39.08
C LEU A 321 24.89 21.40 38.31
N SER A 322 24.04 20.87 37.44
CA SER A 322 23.08 21.66 36.67
C SER A 322 21.67 21.11 36.85
N GLN A 323 20.73 22.01 37.15
CA GLN A 323 19.32 21.70 37.37
C GLN A 323 18.50 22.50 36.34
N LYS A 324 17.76 21.80 35.47
CA LYS A 324 17.00 22.39 34.37
C LYS A 324 15.55 21.88 34.41
N THR A 325 14.60 22.79 34.27
CA THR A 325 13.19 22.40 34.05
C THR A 325 12.95 22.27 32.56
N VAL A 326 12.96 21.04 32.04
CA VAL A 326 12.67 20.74 30.64
C VAL A 326 11.15 20.71 30.46
N THR A 327 10.63 21.54 29.56
CA THR A 327 9.19 21.57 29.27
C THR A 327 8.91 20.77 28.00
N ARG A 328 8.03 19.76 28.10
CA ARG A 328 7.49 19.04 26.93
C ARG A 328 6.08 19.56 26.66
N ASN A 329 5.88 20.11 25.47
CA ASN A 329 4.58 20.61 25.04
C ASN A 329 3.67 19.47 24.57
N PRO A 330 2.33 19.59 24.72
CA PRO A 330 1.41 18.63 24.12
C PRO A 330 1.55 18.63 22.60
N GLN A 331 1.33 17.45 22.02
CA GLN A 331 1.27 17.26 20.58
C GLN A 331 -0.07 17.79 20.03
N PRO A 332 -0.14 18.25 18.76
CA PRO A 332 -1.39 18.65 18.12
C PRO A 332 -2.42 17.51 18.07
N PRO A 333 -3.72 17.82 17.87
CA PRO A 333 -4.74 16.81 17.57
C PRO A 333 -4.36 16.03 16.30
N PHE A 334 -4.98 14.87 16.09
CA PHE A 334 -4.59 13.97 15.01
C PHE A 334 -4.94 14.51 13.62
N ILE A 335 -4.01 14.33 12.69
CA ILE A 335 -4.26 14.22 11.24
C ILE A 335 -4.07 12.77 10.79
N THR A 336 -4.56 12.43 9.60
CA THR A 336 -4.65 11.04 9.12
C THR A 336 -3.32 10.27 9.19
N SER A 337 -2.22 10.92 8.82
CA SER A 337 -0.86 10.41 8.91
C SER A 337 -0.46 10.08 10.36
N THR A 338 -0.55 11.07 11.26
CA THR A 338 -0.22 10.91 12.68
C THR A 338 -1.11 9.90 13.41
N LEU A 339 -2.38 9.77 13.01
CA LEU A 339 -3.29 8.73 13.52
C LEU A 339 -2.85 7.34 13.07
N GLN A 340 -2.46 7.17 11.81
CA GLN A 340 -1.92 5.90 11.30
C GLN A 340 -0.59 5.54 11.99
N GLN A 341 0.28 6.53 12.23
CA GLN A 341 1.54 6.36 12.96
C GLN A 341 1.30 5.88 14.41
N ASP A 342 0.51 6.62 15.21
CA ASP A 342 0.27 6.26 16.61
C ASP A 342 -0.64 5.01 16.77
N ALA A 343 -1.58 4.75 15.86
CA ALA A 343 -2.35 3.50 15.87
C ALA A 343 -1.47 2.29 15.52
N SER A 344 -0.46 2.45 14.67
CA SER A 344 0.50 1.38 14.40
C SER A 344 1.48 1.19 15.56
N SER A 345 2.08 2.26 16.07
CA SER A 345 3.10 2.19 17.12
C SER A 345 2.53 1.80 18.50
N LYS A 346 1.35 2.33 18.88
CA LYS A 346 0.71 2.09 20.19
C LYS A 346 -0.37 1.01 20.18
N LEU A 347 -1.07 0.77 19.06
CA LEU A 347 -2.14 -0.24 18.98
C LEU A 347 -1.80 -1.47 18.12
N GLY A 348 -0.72 -1.43 17.33
CA GLY A 348 -0.35 -2.51 16.41
C GLY A 348 -1.25 -2.61 15.18
N PHE A 349 -2.04 -1.57 14.87
CA PHE A 349 -2.95 -1.59 13.72
C PHE A 349 -2.21 -1.20 12.43
N SER A 350 -2.51 -1.86 11.32
CA SER A 350 -2.05 -1.38 10.01
C SER A 350 -2.78 -0.10 9.62
N PRO A 351 -2.21 0.76 8.75
CA PRO A 351 -2.91 1.94 8.25
C PRO A 351 -4.26 1.62 7.59
N SER A 352 -4.36 0.50 6.86
CA SER A 352 -5.63 0.05 6.27
C SER A 352 -6.69 -0.29 7.33
N ASN A 353 -6.33 -1.01 8.40
CA ASN A 353 -7.27 -1.33 9.48
C ASN A 353 -7.67 -0.06 10.26
N THR A 354 -6.69 0.82 10.52
CA THR A 354 -6.91 2.11 11.20
C THR A 354 -7.95 2.96 10.45
N MET A 355 -7.84 3.06 9.12
CA MET A 355 -8.81 3.82 8.32
C MET A 355 -10.19 3.15 8.25
N GLN A 356 -10.26 1.81 8.22
CA GLN A 356 -11.53 1.08 8.25
C GLN A 356 -12.28 1.28 9.58
N LEU A 357 -11.56 1.23 10.71
CA LEU A 357 -12.11 1.49 12.04
C LEU A 357 -12.50 2.98 12.19
N ALA A 358 -11.68 3.90 11.69
CA ALA A 358 -11.98 5.33 11.74
C ALA A 358 -13.23 5.71 10.91
N GLN A 359 -13.42 5.10 9.73
CA GLN A 359 -14.68 5.24 8.95
C GLN A 359 -15.90 4.85 9.80
N GLN A 360 -15.84 3.73 10.52
CA GLN A 360 -16.95 3.27 11.38
C GLN A 360 -17.21 4.24 12.53
N LEU A 361 -16.16 4.76 13.18
CA LEU A 361 -16.28 5.76 14.26
C LEU A 361 -16.86 7.10 13.76
N TYR A 362 -16.60 7.49 12.50
CA TYR A 362 -17.14 8.69 11.86
C TYR A 362 -18.59 8.51 11.38
N GLU A 363 -18.92 7.37 10.76
CA GLU A 363 -20.29 7.06 10.29
C GLU A 363 -21.28 6.80 11.45
N GLY A 364 -20.78 6.32 12.58
CA GLY A 364 -21.53 6.12 13.82
C GLY A 364 -21.88 4.65 14.08
N PRO A 365 -21.14 3.94 14.96
CA PRO A 365 -21.39 2.54 15.28
C PRO A 365 -22.65 2.41 16.17
N GLU A 366 -23.52 1.43 15.87
CA GLU A 366 -24.84 1.31 16.51
C GLU A 366 -24.76 1.18 18.04
N GLU A 367 -23.69 0.54 18.53
CA GLU A 367 -23.38 0.36 19.96
C GLU A 367 -23.17 1.71 20.71
N SER A 368 -22.83 2.78 19.99
CA SER A 368 -22.63 4.13 20.55
C SER A 368 -23.88 5.02 20.50
N GLY A 369 -25.05 4.46 20.14
CA GLY A 369 -26.24 5.23 19.74
C GLY A 369 -26.22 5.64 18.25
N GLY A 370 -25.21 5.18 17.51
CA GLY A 370 -25.08 5.35 16.07
C GLY A 370 -24.77 6.78 15.60
N GLU A 371 -24.56 7.77 16.47
CA GLU A 371 -24.01 9.06 16.01
C GLU A 371 -22.51 8.91 15.69
N GLY A 372 -22.00 9.72 14.76
CA GLY A 372 -20.57 9.83 14.56
C GLY A 372 -19.89 10.30 15.85
N ILE A 373 -18.94 9.51 16.35
CA ILE A 373 -18.21 9.81 17.61
C ILE A 373 -16.83 10.40 17.36
N ILE A 374 -16.34 10.42 16.12
CA ILE A 374 -15.17 11.23 15.69
C ILE A 374 -15.49 12.10 14.47
N THR A 375 -14.70 13.16 14.28
CA THR A 375 -14.66 13.95 13.04
C THR A 375 -13.99 13.20 11.88
N TYR A 376 -14.12 13.74 10.68
CA TYR A 376 -13.71 13.13 9.43
C TYR A 376 -12.24 12.70 9.40
N MET A 377 -12.00 11.42 9.15
CA MET A 377 -10.69 10.78 9.33
C MET A 377 -9.69 10.98 8.17
N ARG A 378 -10.08 11.67 7.08
CA ARG A 378 -9.19 12.07 5.99
C ARG A 378 -8.96 13.57 6.05
N THR A 379 -7.89 13.99 6.72
CA THR A 379 -7.58 15.38 7.03
C THR A 379 -6.07 15.54 7.27
N ASP A 380 -5.52 16.65 6.77
CA ASP A 380 -4.20 17.21 7.07
C ASP A 380 -4.30 18.53 7.88
N GLY A 381 -5.53 18.94 8.22
CA GLY A 381 -5.81 20.11 9.05
C GLY A 381 -5.60 19.83 10.53
N LEU A 382 -4.85 20.72 11.20
CA LEU A 382 -4.58 20.65 12.65
C LEU A 382 -5.55 21.51 13.47
N GLN A 383 -6.38 22.31 12.80
CA GLN A 383 -7.38 23.19 13.38
C GLN A 383 -8.58 22.41 13.98
N MET A 384 -9.18 22.98 15.02
CA MET A 384 -10.46 22.55 15.61
C MET A 384 -11.38 23.76 15.73
N SER A 385 -12.70 23.55 15.75
CA SER A 385 -13.68 24.61 15.98
C SER A 385 -13.53 25.22 17.39
N ASN A 386 -13.96 26.48 17.55
CA ASN A 386 -13.90 27.15 18.85
C ASN A 386 -14.76 26.41 19.90
N GLU A 387 -15.89 25.87 19.44
CA GLU A 387 -16.85 25.07 20.19
C GLU A 387 -16.20 23.77 20.68
N ALA A 388 -15.48 23.05 19.82
CA ALA A 388 -14.77 21.82 20.18
C ALA A 388 -13.59 22.11 21.12
N VAL A 389 -12.85 23.20 20.89
CA VAL A 389 -11.79 23.67 21.81
C VAL A 389 -12.36 23.97 23.19
N GLN A 390 -13.55 24.59 23.28
CA GLN A 390 -14.22 24.88 24.55
C GLN A 390 -14.74 23.61 25.25
N ASP A 391 -15.39 22.67 24.52
CA ASP A 391 -15.85 21.40 25.10
C ASP A 391 -14.68 20.53 25.60
N ILE A 392 -13.57 20.48 24.86
CA ILE A 392 -12.32 19.84 25.29
C ILE A 392 -11.77 20.51 26.56
N ARG A 393 -11.62 21.84 26.57
CA ARG A 393 -11.08 22.59 27.72
C ARG A 393 -11.93 22.44 28.98
N SER A 394 -13.26 22.48 28.83
CA SER A 394 -14.20 22.22 29.91
C SER A 394 -14.12 20.76 30.40
N THR A 395 -13.94 19.80 29.49
CA THR A 395 -13.71 18.38 29.86
C THR A 395 -12.38 18.18 30.59
N VAL A 396 -11.31 18.90 30.22
CA VAL A 396 -10.03 18.89 30.97
C VAL A 396 -10.24 19.41 32.40
N GLN A 397 -10.93 20.54 32.55
CA GLN A 397 -11.21 21.13 33.87
C GLN A 397 -12.04 20.20 34.75
N ASP A 398 -13.08 19.57 34.20
CA ASP A 398 -13.97 18.64 34.93
C ASP A 398 -13.28 17.32 35.34
N LEU A 399 -12.31 16.83 34.56
CA LEU A 399 -11.65 15.53 34.79
C LEU A 399 -10.30 15.63 35.52
N HIS A 400 -9.58 16.74 35.38
CA HIS A 400 -8.22 16.90 35.89
C HIS A 400 -8.01 18.17 36.74
N GLY A 401 -8.96 19.10 36.74
CA GLY A 401 -8.85 20.37 37.47
C GLY A 401 -8.11 21.47 36.70
N GLU A 402 -8.16 22.68 37.26
CA GLU A 402 -7.72 23.90 36.60
C GLU A 402 -6.20 23.96 36.34
N GLU A 403 -5.37 23.31 37.17
CA GLU A 403 -3.90 23.29 36.99
C GLU A 403 -3.46 22.60 35.68
N TYR A 404 -4.29 21.72 35.13
CA TYR A 404 -4.04 21.03 33.86
C TYR A 404 -4.51 21.83 32.64
N LEU A 405 -5.14 23.01 32.85
CA LEU A 405 -5.66 23.85 31.79
C LEU A 405 -4.68 25.02 31.49
N PRO A 406 -4.18 25.17 30.24
CA PRO A 406 -3.35 26.31 29.88
C PRO A 406 -4.21 27.59 29.83
N ALA A 407 -3.67 28.71 30.31
CA ALA A 407 -4.40 29.98 30.45
C ALA A 407 -4.97 30.53 29.13
N GLN A 408 -4.40 30.13 27.99
CA GLN A 408 -4.94 30.38 26.65
C GLN A 408 -5.12 29.05 25.90
N PRO A 409 -6.09 28.93 24.97
CA PRO A 409 -6.24 27.75 24.12
C PRO A 409 -5.02 27.51 23.22
N HIS A 410 -4.71 26.24 22.94
CA HIS A 410 -3.63 25.88 22.02
C HIS A 410 -4.15 25.89 20.57
N MET A 411 -3.79 26.92 19.82
CA MET A 411 -4.21 27.12 18.42
C MET A 411 -3.17 26.53 17.46
N TYR A 412 -3.39 25.28 17.03
CA TYR A 412 -2.58 24.63 16.00
C TYR A 412 -3.02 25.08 14.60
N LYS A 413 -2.06 25.18 13.67
CA LYS A 413 -2.28 25.55 12.25
C LYS A 413 -1.54 24.58 11.35
N SER A 414 -2.17 24.11 10.29
CA SER A 414 -1.51 23.30 9.25
C SER A 414 -0.50 24.14 8.45
N LYS A 415 0.43 23.47 7.76
CA LYS A 415 1.37 24.09 6.81
C LYS A 415 0.82 24.13 5.37
N ALA A 416 -0.35 23.54 5.13
CA ALA A 416 -0.92 23.35 3.80
C ALA A 416 -1.28 24.71 3.15
N LYS A 417 -0.94 24.88 1.86
CA LYS A 417 -1.24 26.10 1.08
C LYS A 417 -2.73 26.26 0.74
N ASN A 418 -3.51 25.18 0.76
CA ASN A 418 -4.88 25.16 0.25
C ASN A 418 -5.92 25.30 1.37
N ALA A 419 -6.70 26.38 1.31
CA ALA A 419 -7.77 26.66 2.27
C ALA A 419 -9.10 25.95 1.95
N GLN A 420 -9.26 25.33 0.78
CA GLN A 420 -10.51 24.65 0.39
C GLN A 420 -10.60 23.21 0.93
N GLU A 421 -9.48 22.49 1.02
CA GLU A 421 -9.38 21.16 1.66
C GLU A 421 -9.02 21.28 3.17
N ALA A 422 -9.22 22.45 3.79
CA ALA A 422 -8.85 22.76 5.18
C ALA A 422 -9.78 22.12 6.23
N HIS A 423 -9.91 20.80 6.17
CA HIS A 423 -10.72 19.98 7.08
C HIS A 423 -10.33 20.15 8.55
N GLU A 424 -11.25 19.80 9.45
CA GLU A 424 -10.97 19.79 10.88
C GLU A 424 -10.04 18.61 11.25
N ALA A 425 -9.29 18.74 12.35
CA ALA A 425 -8.49 17.64 12.89
C ALA A 425 -9.39 16.47 13.37
N ILE A 426 -8.81 15.27 13.44
CA ILE A 426 -9.46 14.06 13.96
C ILE A 426 -9.54 14.16 15.49
N ARG A 427 -10.75 14.44 15.99
CA ARG A 427 -11.13 14.62 17.39
C ARG A 427 -12.42 13.85 17.70
N PRO A 428 -12.77 13.60 18.97
CA PRO A 428 -14.13 13.18 19.31
C PRO A 428 -15.15 14.27 18.91
N THR A 429 -16.36 13.88 18.55
CA THR A 429 -17.48 14.83 18.29
C THR A 429 -18.00 15.47 19.58
N LYS A 430 -17.87 14.76 20.70
CA LYS A 430 -18.23 15.21 22.05
C LYS A 430 -17.10 14.83 23.00
N ALA A 431 -16.32 15.80 23.47
CA ALA A 431 -15.18 15.54 24.38
C ALA A 431 -15.64 14.88 25.69
N ARG A 432 -16.83 15.26 26.16
CA ARG A 432 -17.48 14.67 27.36
C ARG A 432 -17.83 13.18 27.22
N LEU A 433 -17.82 12.60 26.01
CA LEU A 433 -18.04 11.17 25.78
C LEU A 433 -16.76 10.36 26.07
N HIS A 434 -16.43 10.23 27.36
CA HIS A 434 -15.27 9.47 27.83
C HIS A 434 -15.27 8.02 27.25
N PRO A 435 -14.12 7.44 26.82
CA PRO A 435 -14.08 6.13 26.16
C PRO A 435 -14.69 4.95 26.93
N GLN A 436 -14.71 5.00 28.26
CA GLN A 436 -15.40 3.99 29.08
C GLN A 436 -16.93 4.08 29.03
N LYS A 437 -17.47 5.20 28.55
CA LYS A 437 -18.92 5.50 28.43
C LYS A 437 -19.39 5.56 26.98
N SER A 438 -18.56 5.18 26.01
CA SER A 438 -18.85 5.32 24.56
C SER A 438 -19.81 4.25 23.99
N GLY A 439 -20.35 3.35 24.81
CA GLY A 439 -21.21 2.23 24.39
C GLY A 439 -20.48 1.08 23.66
N LEU A 440 -19.36 1.38 22.99
CA LEU A 440 -18.47 0.41 22.36
C LEU A 440 -18.04 -0.71 23.31
N ALA A 441 -18.01 -1.95 22.81
CA ALA A 441 -17.55 -3.12 23.56
C ALA A 441 -16.13 -2.90 24.14
N PRO A 442 -15.90 -3.12 25.45
CA PRO A 442 -14.59 -2.93 26.08
C PRO A 442 -13.48 -3.70 25.37
N SER A 443 -12.29 -3.09 25.27
CA SER A 443 -11.10 -3.64 24.61
C SER A 443 -11.23 -3.97 23.11
N SER A 444 -12.39 -3.72 22.49
CA SER A 444 -12.57 -3.83 21.04
C SER A 444 -11.63 -2.90 20.26
N GLN A 445 -11.36 -3.21 18.99
CA GLN A 445 -10.48 -2.36 18.17
C GLN A 445 -11.06 -0.94 17.97
N LEU A 446 -12.40 -0.82 17.86
CA LEU A 446 -13.10 0.46 17.85
C LEU A 446 -12.91 1.24 19.16
N SER A 447 -13.14 0.60 20.31
CA SER A 447 -12.97 1.22 21.64
C SER A 447 -11.53 1.70 21.84
N ARG A 448 -10.54 0.89 21.44
CA ARG A 448 -9.12 1.23 21.50
C ARG A 448 -8.73 2.40 20.58
N LEU A 449 -9.25 2.46 19.35
CA LEU A 449 -8.97 3.57 18.43
C LEU A 449 -9.67 4.86 18.89
N TYR A 450 -10.92 4.77 19.35
CA TYR A 450 -11.64 5.90 19.93
C TYR A 450 -10.91 6.46 21.16
N ALA A 451 -10.44 5.59 22.06
CA ALA A 451 -9.65 6.00 23.22
C ALA A 451 -8.35 6.72 22.84
N LEU A 452 -7.67 6.27 21.77
CA LEU A 452 -6.47 6.93 21.24
C LEU A 452 -6.79 8.34 20.71
N VAL A 453 -7.84 8.48 19.88
CA VAL A 453 -8.29 9.76 19.31
C VAL A 453 -8.73 10.74 20.40
N TRP A 454 -9.56 10.27 21.35
CA TRP A 454 -10.00 11.03 22.51
C TRP A 454 -8.80 11.54 23.32
N ALA A 455 -7.89 10.64 23.71
CA ALA A 455 -6.75 10.99 24.55
C ALA A 455 -5.81 12.01 23.89
N ARG A 456 -5.58 11.91 22.57
CA ARG A 456 -4.75 12.87 21.83
C ARG A 456 -5.43 14.24 21.71
N ALA A 457 -6.73 14.29 21.42
CA ALA A 457 -7.47 15.53 21.30
C ALA A 457 -7.55 16.28 22.64
N ILE A 458 -7.87 15.57 23.73
CA ILE A 458 -7.86 16.12 25.10
C ILE A 458 -6.47 16.66 25.46
N ALA A 459 -5.43 15.83 25.31
CA ALA A 459 -4.05 16.21 25.61
C ALA A 459 -3.58 17.45 24.84
N SER A 460 -4.03 17.67 23.59
CA SER A 460 -3.64 18.83 22.78
C SER A 460 -3.97 20.19 23.44
N GLN A 461 -4.99 20.24 24.31
CA GLN A 461 -5.43 21.43 25.04
C GLN A 461 -5.06 21.41 26.53
N MET A 462 -4.26 20.45 26.99
CA MET A 462 -3.76 20.38 28.37
C MET A 462 -2.43 21.13 28.53
N ALA A 463 -2.09 21.49 29.76
CA ALA A 463 -0.84 22.15 30.10
C ALA A 463 0.39 21.28 29.79
N SER A 464 1.48 21.92 29.36
CA SER A 464 2.77 21.27 29.09
C SER A 464 3.35 20.57 30.32
N ALA A 465 3.92 19.40 30.11
CA ALA A 465 4.62 18.64 31.14
C ALA A 465 5.94 19.34 31.51
N LYS A 466 6.26 19.39 32.80
CA LYS A 466 7.49 19.98 33.33
C LYS A 466 8.31 18.86 33.98
N LEU A 467 9.43 18.52 33.34
CA LEU A 467 10.39 17.55 33.82
C LEU A 467 11.54 18.28 34.53
N LEU A 468 12.01 17.72 35.64
CA LEU A 468 13.20 18.21 36.33
C LEU A 468 14.38 17.33 35.95
N GLN A 469 15.25 17.84 35.08
CA GLN A 469 16.52 17.22 34.73
C GLN A 469 17.61 17.75 35.67
N VAL A 470 18.33 16.84 36.32
CA VAL A 470 19.52 17.12 37.12
C VAL A 470 20.68 16.38 36.49
N SER A 471 21.73 17.09 36.09
CA SER A 471 22.95 16.48 35.55
C SER A 471 24.16 16.98 36.33
N ALA A 472 25.01 16.04 36.75
CA ALA A 472 26.28 16.29 37.43
C ALA A 472 27.44 15.94 36.50
N ASP A 473 28.37 16.89 36.34
CA ASP A 473 29.62 16.71 35.61
C ASP A 473 30.76 16.53 36.61
N VAL A 474 31.30 15.32 36.66
CA VAL A 474 32.49 14.93 37.43
C VAL A 474 33.71 14.98 36.51
N VAL A 475 34.81 15.54 36.99
CA VAL A 475 36.07 15.65 36.25
C VAL A 475 37.20 14.96 36.97
N ASP A 476 38.19 14.51 36.21
CA ASP A 476 39.48 14.15 36.76
C ASP A 476 40.28 15.40 37.15
N THR A 477 41.18 15.26 38.12
CA THR A 477 42.07 16.33 38.56
C THR A 477 43.36 16.45 37.73
N SER A 478 43.51 15.66 36.65
CA SER A 478 44.68 15.73 35.77
C SER A 478 44.55 16.80 34.68
N ALA A 479 45.66 17.09 33.99
CA ALA A 479 45.69 17.99 32.85
C ALA A 479 45.00 17.44 31.58
N LYS A 480 44.53 16.18 31.54
CA LYS A 480 43.84 15.60 30.38
C LYS A 480 42.35 15.97 30.29
N GLY A 481 41.68 16.33 31.39
CA GLY A 481 40.34 16.91 31.38
C GLY A 481 39.26 15.99 30.79
N TYR A 482 39.13 14.79 31.35
CA TYR A 482 38.01 13.88 31.17
C TYR A 482 36.79 14.41 31.92
N VAL A 483 35.58 14.25 31.35
CA VAL A 483 34.32 14.58 32.02
C VAL A 483 33.37 13.40 31.96
N LEU A 484 33.05 12.87 33.15
CA LEU A 484 31.99 11.90 33.40
C LEU A 484 30.70 12.66 33.70
N ARG A 485 29.59 12.30 33.05
CA ARG A 485 28.26 12.88 33.30
C ARG A 485 27.30 11.82 33.82
N SER A 486 26.61 12.16 34.90
CA SER A 486 25.42 11.45 35.38
C SER A 486 24.18 12.34 35.17
N THR A 487 23.06 11.77 34.75
CA THR A 487 21.80 12.50 34.51
C THR A 487 20.64 11.77 35.19
N SER A 488 19.74 12.54 35.81
CA SER A 488 18.51 12.03 36.42
C SER A 488 17.33 12.95 36.08
N THR A 489 16.29 12.39 35.48
CA THR A 489 15.09 13.13 35.05
C THR A 489 13.86 12.64 35.80
N SER A 490 13.13 13.56 36.45
CA SER A 490 11.88 13.28 37.16
C SER A 490 10.73 14.15 36.66
N VAL A 491 9.49 13.76 36.97
CA VAL A 491 8.29 14.54 36.61
C VAL A 491 8.00 15.54 37.73
N LYS A 492 8.18 16.84 37.48
CA LYS A 492 7.79 17.91 38.41
C LYS A 492 6.31 18.29 38.27
N PHE A 493 5.77 18.18 37.05
CA PHE A 493 4.35 18.29 36.76
C PHE A 493 4.04 17.48 35.49
N PRO A 494 3.10 16.51 35.52
CA PRO A 494 2.88 15.62 34.37
C PRO A 494 2.11 16.27 33.22
N GLY A 495 1.28 17.30 33.47
CA GLY A 495 0.48 17.95 32.45
C GLY A 495 -0.29 16.95 31.57
N TYR A 496 -0.26 17.15 30.26
CA TYR A 496 -0.90 16.28 29.26
C TYR A 496 -0.52 14.77 29.35
N LEU A 497 0.59 14.42 29.99
CA LEU A 497 1.07 13.03 30.08
C LEU A 497 0.15 12.12 30.91
N VAL A 498 -0.74 12.68 31.74
CA VAL A 498 -1.73 11.88 32.49
C VAL A 498 -2.81 11.27 31.58
N VAL A 499 -3.05 11.89 30.42
CA VAL A 499 -4.00 11.41 29.40
C VAL A 499 -3.27 10.76 28.22
N TYR A 500 -2.16 11.34 27.77
CA TYR A 500 -1.42 10.87 26.59
C TYR A 500 0.07 10.62 26.89
N PRO A 501 0.40 9.56 27.66
CA PRO A 501 1.78 9.20 27.94
C PRO A 501 2.53 8.73 26.68
N PRO A 502 3.88 8.83 26.67
CA PRO A 502 4.71 8.13 25.71
C PRO A 502 4.47 6.63 25.81
N LYS A 503 4.77 5.92 24.72
CA LYS A 503 4.79 4.46 24.73
C LYS A 503 5.95 4.01 25.63
N ARG A 504 5.68 3.22 26.66
CA ARG A 504 6.75 2.56 27.43
C ARG A 504 7.47 1.57 26.54
N SER A 505 8.79 1.56 26.56
CA SER A 505 9.64 0.55 25.94
C SER A 505 9.54 -0.78 26.70
N SER A 506 8.47 -1.54 26.41
CA SER A 506 8.50 -2.99 26.59
C SER A 506 9.65 -3.53 25.73
N GLY A 507 10.64 -4.18 26.35
CA GLY A 507 11.99 -4.42 25.80
C GLY A 507 12.12 -5.42 24.64
N GLU A 508 11.20 -5.40 23.68
CA GLU A 508 11.18 -6.28 22.51
C GLU A 508 11.04 -5.45 21.20
N GLY A 509 12.19 -5.12 20.60
CA GLY A 509 12.35 -4.93 19.15
C GLY A 509 11.82 -3.65 18.48
N ASP A 510 11.04 -2.79 19.15
CA ASP A 510 10.45 -1.59 18.54
C ASP A 510 11.43 -0.40 18.47
N ALA A 511 12.37 -0.46 17.52
CA ALA A 511 13.37 0.57 17.22
C ALA A 511 12.80 1.85 16.53
N GLU A 512 11.68 2.36 17.05
CA GLU A 512 11.06 3.66 16.70
C GLU A 512 10.92 4.57 17.95
N SER A 513 11.69 4.31 19.01
CA SER A 513 12.06 5.31 20.02
C SER A 513 12.97 6.37 19.39
N ASP A 514 12.87 7.61 19.85
CA ASP A 514 13.84 8.65 19.47
C ASP A 514 15.24 8.20 19.98
N PRO A 515 16.31 8.23 19.17
CA PRO A 515 17.64 7.76 19.59
C PRO A 515 18.31 8.68 20.62
N ASP A 516 17.59 9.68 21.11
CA ASP A 516 17.95 10.56 22.21
C ASP A 516 17.22 10.18 23.53
N GLU A 517 16.19 9.31 23.49
CA GLU A 517 15.56 8.74 24.70
C GLU A 517 16.10 7.35 25.07
N GLU A 518 16.66 6.60 24.12
CA GLU A 518 17.17 5.23 24.34
C GLU A 518 18.71 5.17 24.49
N SER A 519 19.34 6.32 24.78
CA SER A 519 20.73 6.37 25.23
C SER A 519 20.83 6.01 26.71
N ALA A 520 21.71 5.07 27.06
CA ALA A 520 22.07 4.79 28.45
C ALA A 520 22.95 5.93 29.02
N GLU A 521 22.32 7.07 29.36
CA GLU A 521 22.87 8.01 30.34
C GLU A 521 23.01 7.27 31.69
N GLY A 522 24.10 7.50 32.42
CA GLY A 522 24.29 6.89 33.75
C GLY A 522 23.19 7.34 34.70
N GLN A 523 22.31 6.40 35.10
CA GLN A 523 21.07 6.72 35.82
C GLN A 523 21.29 6.76 37.33
N ALA A 524 21.62 7.94 37.85
CA ALA A 524 21.60 8.18 39.28
C ALA A 524 20.16 8.37 39.81
N PRO A 525 19.84 7.89 41.02
CA PRO A 525 18.65 8.35 41.73
C PRO A 525 18.75 9.86 41.99
N GLN A 526 17.69 10.62 41.67
CA GLN A 526 17.76 12.10 41.67
C GLN A 526 18.18 12.69 43.02
N ALA A 527 17.84 12.03 44.14
CA ALA A 527 18.26 12.43 45.47
C ALA A 527 19.80 12.44 45.64
N VAL A 528 20.51 11.50 45.00
CA VAL A 528 21.98 11.42 45.07
C VAL A 528 22.60 12.62 44.35
N LEU A 529 22.17 12.92 43.11
CA LEU A 529 22.71 14.07 42.37
C LEU A 529 22.38 15.42 43.02
N LEU A 530 21.22 15.54 43.67
CA LEU A 530 20.85 16.74 44.43
C LEU A 530 21.61 16.87 45.77
N GLY A 531 22.23 15.79 46.25
CA GLY A 531 23.12 15.80 47.42
C GLY A 531 24.57 16.19 47.11
N LEU A 532 24.95 16.31 45.84
CA LEU A 532 26.32 16.65 45.42
C LEU A 532 26.58 18.17 45.46
N ALA A 533 27.78 18.55 45.91
CA ALA A 533 28.26 19.94 45.90
C ALA A 533 29.36 20.15 44.86
N LYS A 534 29.46 21.37 44.30
CA LYS A 534 30.57 21.72 43.39
C LYS A 534 31.90 21.75 44.16
N GLY A 535 32.92 21.09 43.61
CA GLY A 535 34.24 20.91 44.23
C GLY A 535 34.30 19.76 45.22
N GLN A 536 33.21 19.01 45.42
CA GLN A 536 33.19 17.82 46.28
C GLN A 536 33.99 16.70 45.62
N PRO A 537 34.88 15.99 46.38
CA PRO A 537 35.53 14.79 45.89
C PRO A 537 34.51 13.65 45.75
N VAL A 538 34.74 12.74 44.79
CA VAL A 538 33.97 11.51 44.65
C VAL A 538 34.92 10.32 44.46
N GLU A 539 34.62 9.21 45.13
CA GLU A 539 35.41 7.99 45.05
C GLU A 539 35.00 7.17 43.82
N LEU A 540 35.99 6.60 43.13
CA LEU A 540 35.78 5.72 41.99
C LEU A 540 35.78 4.26 42.47
N LEU A 541 34.62 3.63 42.51
CA LEU A 541 34.48 2.23 42.93
C LEU A 541 34.82 1.25 41.81
N SER A 542 34.44 1.58 40.57
CA SER A 542 34.81 0.82 39.38
C SER A 542 34.68 1.65 38.11
N VAL A 543 35.49 1.35 37.10
CA VAL A 543 35.24 1.74 35.70
C VAL A 543 35.06 0.47 34.87
N VAL A 544 34.13 0.52 33.93
CA VAL A 544 33.95 -0.54 32.93
C VAL A 544 33.83 0.07 31.53
N THR A 545 34.39 -0.64 30.54
CA THR A 545 34.21 -0.33 29.13
C THR A 545 33.17 -1.28 28.54
N GLU A 546 32.07 -0.74 28.04
CA GLU A 546 31.13 -1.49 27.22
C GLU A 546 31.56 -1.41 25.75
N GLN A 547 31.72 -2.57 25.10
CA GLN A 547 31.88 -2.64 23.64
C GLN A 547 30.50 -2.54 22.99
N HIS A 548 30.32 -1.51 22.19
CA HIS A 548 29.16 -1.23 21.36
C HIS A 548 29.51 -1.38 19.89
N PHE A 549 28.48 -1.41 19.05
CA PHE A 549 28.64 -1.42 17.61
C PHE A 549 27.60 -0.52 16.97
N THR A 550 27.96 0.15 15.89
CA THR A 550 27.00 0.93 15.09
C THR A 550 25.96 -0.03 14.49
N LYS A 551 24.71 0.43 14.39
CA LYS A 551 23.59 -0.34 13.80
C LYS A 551 23.18 0.30 12.47
N PRO A 552 22.79 -0.48 11.46
CA PRO A 552 22.25 0.08 10.21
C PRO A 552 20.94 0.84 10.48
N PRO A 553 20.53 1.77 9.60
CA PRO A 553 19.26 2.48 9.76
C PRO A 553 18.08 1.48 9.74
N PRO A 554 17.06 1.66 10.59
CA PRO A 554 15.96 0.70 10.69
C PRO A 554 15.16 0.63 9.39
N ARG A 555 14.77 -0.59 8.99
CA ARG A 555 13.78 -0.80 7.93
C ARG A 555 12.50 -0.04 8.26
N TYR A 556 11.88 0.56 7.24
CA TYR A 556 10.59 1.22 7.41
C TYR A 556 9.54 0.25 7.94
N THR A 557 8.75 0.69 8.91
CA THR A 557 7.47 0.06 9.25
C THR A 557 6.36 0.67 8.39
N GLU A 558 5.13 0.17 8.51
CA GLU A 558 3.96 0.87 7.95
C GLU A 558 3.75 2.27 8.56
N ALA A 559 4.27 2.55 9.78
CA ALA A 559 4.22 3.85 10.42
C ALA A 559 5.26 4.81 9.85
N SER A 560 6.54 4.42 9.89
CA SER A 560 7.65 5.27 9.42
C SER A 560 7.66 5.48 7.91
N LEU A 561 7.08 4.58 7.09
CA LEU A 561 6.86 4.87 5.67
C LEU A 561 5.74 5.90 5.45
N VAL A 562 4.67 5.89 6.25
CA VAL A 562 3.65 6.95 6.20
C VAL A 562 4.25 8.30 6.62
N LYS A 563 5.07 8.31 7.68
CA LYS A 563 5.82 9.50 8.11
C LYS A 563 6.74 10.03 7.00
N ALA A 564 7.55 9.17 6.35
CA ALA A 564 8.42 9.59 5.26
C ALA A 564 7.65 10.14 4.03
N LEU A 565 6.52 9.53 3.68
CA LEU A 565 5.64 10.01 2.59
C LEU A 565 4.98 11.36 2.92
N GLU A 566 4.71 11.63 4.20
CA GLU A 566 4.22 12.92 4.70
C GLU A 566 5.33 13.98 4.70
N GLU A 567 6.49 13.68 5.28
CA GLU A 567 7.63 14.61 5.40
C GLU A 567 8.19 15.05 4.03
N LEU A 568 8.14 14.16 3.03
CA LEU A 568 8.50 14.45 1.64
C LEU A 568 7.36 15.09 0.82
N GLY A 569 6.16 15.24 1.37
CA GLY A 569 5.01 15.83 0.65
C GLY A 569 4.45 14.98 -0.50
N ILE A 570 4.78 13.68 -0.54
CA ILE A 570 4.41 12.72 -1.60
C ILE A 570 3.05 12.07 -1.32
N GLY A 571 2.72 11.85 -0.05
CA GLY A 571 1.46 11.28 0.40
C GLY A 571 0.35 12.32 0.55
N ARG A 572 -0.90 11.85 0.60
CA ARG A 572 -2.09 12.62 0.95
C ARG A 572 -3.00 11.73 1.81
N PRO A 573 -3.89 12.28 2.67
CA PRO A 573 -4.75 11.50 3.58
C PRO A 573 -5.49 10.31 2.94
N SER A 574 -5.95 10.45 1.69
CA SER A 574 -6.65 9.40 0.94
C SER A 574 -5.74 8.31 0.34
N THR A 575 -4.41 8.52 0.27
CA THR A 575 -3.50 7.66 -0.50
C THR A 575 -2.66 6.71 0.36
N TYR A 576 -2.20 7.14 1.55
CA TYR A 576 -1.25 6.40 2.41
C TYR A 576 -1.51 4.88 2.53
N ALA A 577 -2.68 4.50 3.05
CA ALA A 577 -3.04 3.10 3.26
C ALA A 577 -3.18 2.30 1.95
N SER A 578 -3.61 2.96 0.86
CA SER A 578 -3.76 2.34 -0.46
C SER A 578 -2.42 2.06 -1.14
N ILE A 579 -1.42 2.94 -0.95
CA ILE A 579 -0.06 2.77 -1.46
C ILE A 579 0.55 1.52 -0.83
N LEU A 580 0.56 1.45 0.51
CA LEU A 580 1.08 0.31 1.28
C LEU A 580 0.41 -1.01 0.86
N LYS A 581 -0.91 -1.01 0.73
CA LYS A 581 -1.68 -2.18 0.31
C LYS A 581 -1.27 -2.65 -1.09
N VAL A 582 -1.17 -1.75 -2.06
CA VAL A 582 -0.83 -2.11 -3.44
C VAL A 582 0.61 -2.61 -3.58
N LEU A 583 1.58 -2.10 -2.81
CA LEU A 583 2.95 -2.62 -2.79
C LEU A 583 3.03 -4.07 -2.30
N GLN A 584 2.22 -4.42 -1.29
CA GLN A 584 2.09 -5.78 -0.77
C GLN A 584 1.33 -6.68 -1.77
N GLU A 585 0.14 -6.26 -2.25
CA GLU A 585 -0.67 -7.04 -3.21
C GLU A 585 0.04 -7.30 -4.55
N ARG A 586 0.96 -6.42 -4.98
CA ARG A 586 1.77 -6.61 -6.18
C ARG A 586 3.01 -7.48 -5.97
N GLY A 587 3.41 -7.76 -4.73
CA GLY A 587 4.71 -8.38 -4.44
C GLY A 587 5.84 -7.48 -4.94
N TYR A 588 5.94 -6.30 -4.35
CA TYR A 588 7.15 -5.49 -4.41
C TYR A 588 7.79 -5.35 -3.02
N VAL A 589 6.98 -5.49 -1.97
CA VAL A 589 7.38 -5.41 -0.56
C VAL A 589 6.69 -6.55 0.20
N VAL A 590 7.45 -7.27 1.02
CA VAL A 590 6.96 -8.24 1.99
C VAL A 590 7.08 -7.67 3.41
N LYS A 591 6.22 -8.10 4.33
CA LYS A 591 6.24 -7.66 5.74
C LYS A 591 6.93 -8.71 6.61
N GLU A 592 8.08 -8.34 7.19
CA GLU A 592 8.88 -9.16 8.09
C GLU A 592 8.67 -8.64 9.53
N GLY A 593 7.74 -9.27 10.27
CA GLY A 593 7.27 -8.77 11.56
C GLY A 593 6.51 -7.45 11.42
N LYS A 594 7.14 -6.34 11.85
CA LYS A 594 6.63 -4.97 11.61
C LYS A 594 7.31 -4.26 10.43
N ALA A 595 8.47 -4.73 10.02
CA ALA A 595 9.30 -4.11 8.99
C ALA A 595 8.79 -4.43 7.57
N LEU A 596 9.03 -3.50 6.65
CA LEU A 596 8.79 -3.61 5.22
C LEU A 596 10.13 -3.89 4.52
N LYS A 597 10.18 -4.96 3.73
CA LYS A 597 11.37 -5.42 3.02
C LYS A 597 11.10 -5.54 1.52
N PRO A 598 11.96 -4.99 0.64
CA PRO A 598 11.71 -5.00 -0.80
C PRO A 598 12.06 -6.37 -1.41
N GLU A 599 11.12 -6.94 -2.16
CA GLU A 599 11.34 -8.17 -2.93
C GLU A 599 12.26 -7.94 -4.13
N SER A 600 12.89 -9.02 -4.63
CA SER A 600 13.70 -9.08 -5.85
C SER A 600 13.07 -8.32 -7.04
N ARG A 601 11.74 -8.50 -7.26
CA ARG A 601 10.97 -7.82 -8.31
C ARG A 601 10.77 -6.32 -8.03
N GLY A 602 10.65 -5.92 -6.77
CA GLY A 602 10.52 -4.52 -6.38
C GLY A 602 11.79 -3.73 -6.68
N ARG A 603 12.96 -4.30 -6.36
CA ARG A 603 14.27 -3.72 -6.67
C ARG A 603 14.53 -3.61 -8.17
N VAL A 604 14.30 -4.68 -8.93
CA VAL A 604 14.46 -4.67 -10.40
C VAL A 604 13.55 -3.64 -11.08
N LEU A 605 12.34 -3.40 -10.55
CA LEU A 605 11.48 -2.32 -11.02
C LEU A 605 12.04 -0.93 -10.64
N THR A 606 12.50 -0.76 -9.40
CA THR A 606 13.07 0.51 -8.93
C THR A 606 14.28 0.92 -9.74
N GLU A 607 15.26 0.02 -9.93
CA GLU A 607 16.46 0.31 -10.74
C GLU A 607 16.12 0.61 -12.20
N PHE A 608 15.11 -0.04 -12.78
CA PHE A 608 14.65 0.29 -14.13
C PHE A 608 14.03 1.69 -14.21
N LEU A 609 13.23 2.08 -13.22
CA LEU A 609 12.63 3.41 -13.19
C LEU A 609 13.67 4.50 -12.88
N LEU A 610 14.68 4.23 -12.06
CA LEU A 610 15.84 5.12 -11.90
C LEU A 610 16.66 5.23 -13.19
N ALA A 611 16.91 4.11 -13.88
CA ALA A 611 17.76 4.06 -15.06
C ALA A 611 17.11 4.61 -16.34
N TYR A 612 15.78 4.66 -16.44
CA TYR A 612 15.05 5.10 -17.65
C TYR A 612 13.98 6.18 -17.42
N PHE A 613 13.47 6.33 -16.19
CA PHE A 613 12.41 7.29 -15.84
C PHE A 613 12.74 8.16 -14.61
N PRO A 614 13.98 8.65 -14.41
CA PRO A 614 14.43 9.22 -13.12
C PRO A 614 13.55 10.37 -12.63
N ARG A 615 13.14 11.31 -13.52
CA ARG A 615 12.20 12.40 -13.20
C ARG A 615 10.90 11.87 -12.57
N TYR A 616 10.37 10.75 -13.05
CA TYR A 616 9.08 10.19 -12.65
C TYR A 616 9.14 9.28 -11.42
N VAL A 617 10.33 9.05 -10.85
CA VAL A 617 10.53 8.46 -9.51
C VAL A 617 11.32 9.38 -8.57
N ASP A 618 11.44 10.66 -8.92
CA ASP A 618 12.02 11.67 -8.05
C ASP A 618 11.05 12.11 -6.94
N TYR A 619 11.60 12.42 -5.77
CA TYR A 619 10.86 12.86 -4.59
C TYR A 619 10.33 14.30 -4.79
N GLY A 620 11.17 15.21 -5.30
CA GLY A 620 10.81 16.60 -5.53
C GLY A 620 9.75 16.75 -6.63
N PHE A 621 9.93 16.09 -7.77
CA PHE A 621 8.94 16.10 -8.86
C PHE A 621 7.59 15.53 -8.43
N THR A 622 7.58 14.43 -7.67
CA THR A 622 6.33 13.81 -7.22
C THR A 622 5.61 14.70 -6.18
N ALA A 623 6.35 15.34 -5.27
CA ALA A 623 5.79 16.30 -4.34
C ALA A 623 5.27 17.57 -5.05
N SER A 624 5.99 18.09 -6.06
CA SER A 624 5.55 19.22 -6.88
C SER A 624 4.20 18.93 -7.53
N LEU A 625 4.08 17.80 -8.23
CA LEU A 625 2.84 17.44 -8.93
C LEU A 625 1.66 17.19 -7.99
N GLU A 626 1.88 16.66 -6.78
CA GLU A 626 0.81 16.58 -5.78
C GLU A 626 0.43 17.97 -5.23
N ASN A 627 1.38 18.91 -5.11
CA ASN A 627 1.09 20.30 -4.74
C ASN A 627 0.36 21.06 -5.87
N GLU A 628 0.70 20.81 -7.13
CA GLU A 628 0.01 21.36 -8.31
C GLU A 628 -1.45 20.89 -8.35
N LEU A 629 -1.73 19.62 -8.02
CA LEU A 629 -3.10 19.12 -7.85
C LEU A 629 -3.86 19.81 -6.71
N ASP A 630 -3.18 20.17 -5.61
CA ASP A 630 -3.79 20.92 -4.51
C ASP A 630 -3.98 22.42 -4.85
N GLU A 631 -3.15 22.99 -5.74
CA GLU A 631 -3.36 24.34 -6.29
C GLU A 631 -4.50 24.36 -7.33
N VAL A 632 -4.73 23.27 -8.06
CA VAL A 632 -5.95 23.05 -8.85
C VAL A 632 -7.19 22.96 -7.93
N SER A 633 -7.18 22.17 -6.86
CA SER A 633 -8.35 22.10 -5.96
C SER A 633 -8.61 23.38 -5.18
N GLY A 634 -7.56 24.20 -4.96
CA GLY A 634 -7.67 25.57 -4.47
C GLY A 634 -8.19 26.58 -5.49
N GLY A 635 -8.44 26.19 -6.75
CA GLY A 635 -8.95 27.04 -7.83
C GLY A 635 -7.91 27.97 -8.45
N LYS A 636 -6.61 27.66 -8.33
CA LYS A 636 -5.49 28.53 -8.75
C LYS A 636 -4.72 28.02 -9.97
N GLY A 637 -4.87 26.74 -10.33
CA GLY A 637 -4.23 26.12 -11.49
C GLY A 637 -5.24 25.53 -12.48
N ALA A 638 -4.91 25.54 -13.77
CA ALA A 638 -5.71 24.91 -14.82
C ALA A 638 -5.34 23.43 -14.95
N TRP A 639 -6.26 22.54 -14.61
CA TRP A 639 -6.00 21.10 -14.47
C TRP A 639 -5.49 20.41 -15.74
N LYS A 640 -5.80 20.96 -16.92
CA LYS A 640 -5.35 20.43 -18.22
C LYS A 640 -3.93 20.85 -18.58
N ASP A 641 -3.42 21.96 -18.05
CA ASP A 641 -2.05 22.38 -18.31
C ASP A 641 -1.08 21.54 -17.49
N VAL A 642 -1.43 21.25 -16.22
CA VAL A 642 -0.76 20.22 -15.39
C VAL A 642 -0.71 18.85 -16.10
N LEU A 643 -1.73 18.50 -16.88
CA LEU A 643 -1.72 17.28 -17.69
C LEU A 643 -0.80 17.37 -18.92
N ARG A 644 -0.69 18.52 -19.60
CA ARG A 644 0.28 18.72 -20.71
C ARG A 644 1.72 18.63 -20.22
N ASP A 645 2.05 19.42 -19.19
CA ASP A 645 3.41 19.54 -18.63
C ASP A 645 3.93 18.20 -18.06
N PHE A 646 3.02 17.34 -17.63
CA PHE A 646 3.32 15.95 -17.27
C PHE A 646 3.42 15.02 -18.49
N TRP A 647 2.42 15.05 -19.38
CA TRP A 647 2.21 14.03 -20.41
C TRP A 647 3.19 14.14 -21.57
N GLU A 648 3.41 15.33 -22.14
CA GLU A 648 4.20 15.47 -23.37
C GLU A 648 5.65 14.96 -23.19
N PRO A 649 6.37 15.30 -22.09
CA PRO A 649 7.71 14.74 -21.84
C PRO A 649 7.67 13.24 -21.45
N PHE A 650 6.55 12.76 -20.89
CA PHE A 650 6.40 11.37 -20.46
C PHE A 650 6.16 10.44 -21.65
N GLU A 651 5.27 10.80 -22.57
CA GLU A 651 4.98 10.02 -23.77
C GLU A 651 6.23 9.90 -24.65
N GLU A 652 7.01 10.98 -24.77
CA GLU A 652 8.27 10.98 -25.51
C GLU A 652 9.34 10.10 -24.85
N LEU A 653 9.51 10.16 -23.53
CA LEU A 653 10.42 9.28 -22.82
C LEU A 653 10.01 7.79 -22.90
N VAL A 654 8.70 7.51 -22.94
CA VAL A 654 8.17 6.16 -23.20
C VAL A 654 8.45 5.71 -24.64
N LYS A 655 8.37 6.58 -25.65
CA LYS A 655 8.74 6.27 -27.05
C LYS A 655 10.23 5.95 -27.16
N GLN A 656 11.09 6.77 -26.56
CA GLN A 656 12.55 6.51 -26.57
C GLN A 656 12.88 5.18 -25.87
N THR A 657 12.31 4.94 -24.68
CA THR A 657 12.50 3.67 -23.96
C THR A 657 11.78 2.48 -24.63
N SER A 658 10.82 2.73 -25.52
CA SER A 658 10.14 1.70 -26.33
C SER A 658 11.09 0.99 -27.28
N ASP A 659 12.20 1.61 -27.67
CA ASP A 659 13.04 1.09 -28.75
C ASP A 659 14.31 0.40 -28.23
N VAL A 660 14.87 0.86 -27.10
CA VAL A 660 15.98 0.23 -26.33
C VAL A 660 15.82 -1.29 -26.22
N SER A 661 16.78 -2.11 -26.64
CA SER A 661 16.58 -3.56 -26.67
C SER A 661 16.46 -4.18 -25.27
N ILE A 662 15.86 -5.38 -25.19
CA ILE A 662 15.77 -6.14 -23.92
C ILE A 662 17.18 -6.48 -23.41
N THR A 663 18.15 -6.66 -24.31
CA THR A 663 19.56 -6.88 -23.97
C THR A 663 20.17 -5.65 -23.32
N GLU A 664 20.01 -4.46 -23.91
CA GLU A 664 20.47 -3.19 -23.31
C GLU A 664 19.86 -2.93 -21.92
N VAL A 665 18.58 -3.27 -21.72
CA VAL A 665 17.92 -3.19 -20.41
C VAL A 665 18.54 -4.15 -19.40
N ILE A 666 18.86 -5.39 -19.79
CA ILE A 666 19.57 -6.35 -18.92
C ILE A 666 20.97 -5.82 -18.58
N ASP A 667 21.74 -5.43 -19.59
CA ASP A 667 23.15 -5.07 -19.46
C ASP A 667 23.34 -3.77 -18.65
N LYS A 668 22.37 -2.84 -18.70
CA LYS A 668 22.32 -1.66 -17.83
C LYS A 668 21.91 -1.99 -16.38
N LEU A 669 21.06 -2.99 -16.18
CA LEU A 669 20.55 -3.35 -14.85
C LEU A 669 21.47 -4.30 -14.08
N ASP A 670 22.13 -5.27 -14.73
CA ASP A 670 23.01 -6.27 -14.11
C ASP A 670 24.13 -5.70 -13.22
N PRO A 671 24.79 -4.55 -13.51
CA PRO A 671 25.70 -3.92 -12.56
C PRO A 671 24.95 -3.30 -11.37
N LEU A 672 23.84 -2.59 -11.60
CA LEU A 672 23.07 -1.87 -10.57
C LEU A 672 22.51 -2.81 -9.50
N ILE A 673 21.82 -3.87 -9.93
CA ILE A 673 21.25 -4.90 -9.04
C ILE A 673 22.29 -5.94 -8.58
N GLY A 674 23.54 -5.82 -9.04
CA GLY A 674 24.57 -6.85 -8.94
C GLY A 674 24.80 -7.32 -7.50
N ARG A 675 25.12 -6.37 -6.62
CA ARG A 675 25.45 -6.63 -5.21
C ARG A 675 24.32 -7.28 -4.41
N HIS A 676 23.06 -7.06 -4.81
CA HIS A 676 21.91 -7.67 -4.15
C HIS A 676 21.79 -9.18 -4.47
N PHE A 677 22.11 -9.58 -5.71
CA PHE A 677 22.07 -11.00 -6.11
C PHE A 677 23.41 -11.73 -5.94
N PHE A 678 24.50 -10.99 -5.86
CA PHE A 678 25.87 -11.46 -5.69
C PHE A 678 26.52 -10.68 -4.51
N PRO A 679 26.07 -10.92 -3.27
CA PRO A 679 26.63 -10.25 -2.09
C PRO A 679 28.10 -10.64 -1.92
N VAL A 680 28.98 -9.65 -1.90
CA VAL A 680 30.42 -9.83 -1.80
C VAL A 680 30.78 -10.07 -0.33
N GLN A 681 31.39 -11.21 0.00
CA GLN A 681 31.86 -11.48 1.36
C GLN A 681 33.20 -10.78 1.63
N GLU A 682 33.58 -10.69 2.90
CA GLU A 682 34.84 -10.09 3.32
C GLU A 682 36.05 -10.82 2.69
N GLY A 683 36.95 -10.06 2.07
CA GLY A 683 38.08 -10.62 1.31
C GLY A 683 37.76 -11.12 -0.11
N GLN A 684 36.49 -11.11 -0.55
CA GLN A 684 36.11 -11.44 -1.93
C GLN A 684 35.98 -10.19 -2.82
N SER A 685 36.02 -10.40 -4.14
CA SER A 685 35.70 -9.42 -5.17
C SER A 685 34.31 -9.66 -5.76
N GLU A 686 33.72 -8.63 -6.41
CA GLU A 686 32.43 -8.79 -7.10
C GLU A 686 32.50 -9.81 -8.26
N GLU A 687 33.67 -9.98 -8.88
CA GLU A 687 33.88 -10.99 -9.93
C GLU A 687 33.80 -12.41 -9.36
N GLN A 688 34.41 -12.65 -8.19
CA GLN A 688 34.31 -13.94 -7.47
C GLN A 688 32.88 -14.21 -6.98
N ALA A 689 32.19 -13.21 -6.43
CA ALA A 689 30.78 -13.34 -6.04
C ALA A 689 29.84 -13.64 -7.22
N ARG A 690 30.27 -13.33 -8.45
CA ARG A 690 29.59 -13.63 -9.71
C ARG A 690 30.11 -14.90 -10.42
N MET A 691 30.99 -15.71 -9.84
CA MET A 691 31.45 -16.95 -10.48
C MET A 691 30.36 -18.02 -10.53
N CYS A 692 30.21 -18.69 -11.67
CA CYS A 692 29.31 -19.82 -11.86
C CYS A 692 29.91 -21.10 -11.26
N PRO A 693 29.25 -21.76 -10.29
CA PRO A 693 29.82 -22.94 -9.63
C PRO A 693 30.02 -24.11 -10.60
N SER A 694 29.25 -24.19 -11.69
CA SER A 694 29.34 -25.28 -12.66
C SER A 694 30.42 -25.11 -13.74
N CYS A 695 31.08 -23.95 -13.88
CA CYS A 695 32.09 -23.73 -14.93
C CYS A 695 33.06 -22.55 -14.75
N GLY A 696 32.99 -21.78 -13.66
CA GLY A 696 33.79 -20.57 -13.44
C GLY A 696 33.39 -19.32 -14.27
N GLY A 697 32.50 -19.46 -15.27
CA GLY A 697 32.01 -18.32 -16.07
C GLY A 697 31.17 -17.31 -15.27
N ARG A 698 31.01 -16.09 -15.78
CA ARG A 698 30.28 -15.02 -15.07
C ARG A 698 28.77 -15.27 -15.02
N LEU A 699 28.17 -15.17 -13.84
CA LEU A 699 26.74 -15.09 -13.61
C LEU A 699 26.22 -13.66 -13.81
N GLY A 700 24.98 -13.53 -14.27
CA GLY A 700 24.29 -12.26 -14.37
C GLY A 700 22.80 -12.40 -14.62
N LEU A 701 22.09 -11.27 -14.61
CA LEU A 701 20.67 -11.20 -14.95
C LEU A 701 20.42 -11.70 -16.38
N ARG A 702 19.37 -12.50 -16.53
CA ARG A 702 18.77 -12.95 -17.78
C ARG A 702 17.25 -12.88 -17.67
N LEU A 703 16.54 -12.72 -18.78
CA LEU A 703 15.07 -12.64 -18.80
C LEU A 703 14.46 -13.86 -19.49
N ALA A 704 13.43 -14.43 -18.85
CA ALA A 704 12.61 -15.51 -19.38
C ALA A 704 11.12 -15.07 -19.44
N LYS A 705 10.28 -15.85 -20.11
CA LYS A 705 8.83 -15.60 -20.22
C LYS A 705 8.10 -15.42 -18.88
N HIS A 706 8.66 -15.97 -17.80
CA HIS A 706 8.04 -16.02 -16.47
C HIS A 706 8.63 -15.03 -15.46
N GLY A 707 9.67 -14.29 -15.83
CA GLY A 707 10.44 -13.45 -14.92
C GLY A 707 11.91 -13.36 -15.32
N GLY A 708 12.67 -12.54 -14.59
CA GLY A 708 14.12 -12.64 -14.60
C GLY A 708 14.63 -13.86 -13.84
N PHE A 709 15.82 -14.31 -14.21
CA PHE A 709 16.60 -15.35 -13.55
C PHE A 709 18.09 -14.99 -13.64
N ILE A 710 18.92 -15.60 -12.81
CA ILE A 710 20.37 -15.52 -12.91
C ILE A 710 20.83 -16.68 -13.79
N GLY A 711 21.67 -16.40 -14.80
CA GLY A 711 22.21 -17.43 -15.69
C GLY A 711 23.69 -17.20 -15.99
N CYS A 712 24.39 -18.28 -16.31
CA CYS A 712 25.79 -18.22 -16.73
C CYS A 712 25.97 -17.56 -18.11
N SER A 713 27.05 -16.79 -18.29
CA SER A 713 27.45 -16.23 -19.58
C SER A 713 27.85 -17.30 -20.60
N GLY A 714 28.33 -18.46 -20.14
CA GLY A 714 28.76 -19.59 -20.97
C GLY A 714 27.63 -20.40 -21.61
N TYR A 715 26.38 -19.94 -21.59
CA TYR A 715 25.27 -20.59 -22.29
C TYR A 715 25.50 -20.55 -23.83
N PRO A 716 25.32 -21.66 -24.58
CA PRO A 716 24.64 -22.90 -24.20
C PRO A 716 25.53 -24.00 -23.60
N ALA A 717 26.85 -23.83 -23.53
CA ALA A 717 27.77 -24.85 -23.00
C ALA A 717 27.62 -25.05 -21.48
N CYS A 718 27.29 -23.99 -20.75
CA CYS A 718 26.84 -24.07 -19.36
C CYS A 718 25.34 -23.75 -19.25
N SER A 719 24.58 -24.64 -18.61
CA SER A 719 23.13 -24.53 -18.39
C SER A 719 22.76 -24.03 -16.99
N TYR A 720 23.73 -23.65 -16.15
CA TYR A 720 23.48 -23.19 -14.78
C TYR A 720 22.55 -21.97 -14.77
N THR A 721 21.45 -22.10 -14.00
CA THR A 721 20.49 -21.02 -13.75
C THR A 721 19.98 -21.08 -12.32
N ARG A 722 19.72 -19.91 -11.72
CA ARG A 722 19.12 -19.73 -10.39
C ARG A 722 17.95 -18.73 -10.52
N PRO A 723 16.77 -18.97 -9.92
CA PRO A 723 15.69 -17.97 -9.97
C PRO A 723 16.09 -16.66 -9.27
N LEU A 724 15.47 -15.53 -9.64
CA LEU A 724 15.55 -14.29 -8.86
C LEU A 724 14.70 -14.41 -7.58
N GLN A 725 15.21 -15.19 -6.62
CA GLN A 725 14.74 -15.33 -5.23
C GLN A 725 13.25 -15.07 -5.02
N LEU A 726 12.47 -16.15 -5.21
CA LEU A 726 11.13 -16.33 -4.67
C LEU A 726 11.20 -17.48 -3.65
N TYR A 727 11.85 -17.22 -2.51
CA TYR A 727 11.83 -18.14 -1.36
C TYR A 727 10.66 -17.77 -0.45
N GLU A 728 9.88 -18.76 -0.01
CA GLU A 728 9.05 -18.59 1.19
C GLU A 728 9.95 -18.62 2.44
N PRO A 729 9.58 -17.95 3.55
CA PRO A 729 10.47 -17.82 4.70
C PRO A 729 10.81 -19.17 5.35
N GLY A 730 12.05 -19.62 5.19
CA GLY A 730 12.58 -20.84 5.82
C GLY A 730 13.41 -21.74 4.91
N GLU A 731 13.33 -21.59 3.58
CA GLU A 731 14.17 -22.36 2.65
C GLU A 731 15.55 -21.72 2.44
N ALA A 732 16.60 -22.53 2.49
CA ALA A 732 17.98 -22.13 2.24
C ALA A 732 18.28 -22.07 0.72
N PRO A 733 19.36 -21.39 0.30
CA PRO A 733 19.91 -21.56 -1.04
C PRO A 733 20.28 -23.02 -1.30
N MET A 734 19.92 -23.54 -2.47
CA MET A 734 20.24 -24.90 -2.89
C MET A 734 21.70 -24.95 -3.36
N GLU A 735 22.53 -25.79 -2.72
CA GLU A 735 23.94 -25.94 -3.03
C GLU A 735 24.16 -26.67 -4.37
N PRO A 736 25.24 -26.38 -5.13
CA PRO A 736 25.48 -26.95 -6.45
C PRO A 736 25.80 -28.44 -6.38
N GLY A 737 24.80 -29.28 -6.65
CA GLY A 737 24.89 -30.75 -6.66
C GLY A 737 23.70 -31.43 -5.99
N GLU A 738 23.02 -30.73 -5.08
CA GLU A 738 21.77 -31.21 -4.46
C GLU A 738 20.62 -31.21 -5.48
N GLY A 739 20.52 -32.31 -6.23
CA GLY A 739 19.51 -32.47 -7.28
C GLY A 739 19.87 -33.47 -8.37
N GLU A 740 21.13 -33.90 -8.48
CA GLU A 740 21.59 -34.90 -9.47
C GLU A 740 22.18 -36.13 -8.76
N ARG A 741 21.51 -37.29 -8.89
CA ARG A 741 21.98 -38.59 -8.37
C ARG A 741 22.11 -39.60 -9.51
N VAL A 742 23.33 -40.02 -9.81
CA VAL A 742 23.60 -41.11 -10.76
C VAL A 742 23.09 -42.42 -10.17
N LEU A 743 22.25 -43.15 -10.91
CA LEU A 743 21.67 -44.43 -10.47
C LEU A 743 22.45 -45.64 -11.01
N GLY A 744 23.22 -45.46 -12.09
CA GLY A 744 24.05 -46.48 -12.72
C GLY A 744 24.01 -46.39 -14.25
N ALA A 745 24.42 -47.46 -14.94
CA ALA A 745 24.31 -47.56 -16.39
C ALA A 745 23.24 -48.60 -16.79
N ASP A 746 22.46 -48.29 -17.82
CA ASP A 746 21.49 -49.20 -18.44
C ASP A 746 22.20 -50.43 -19.04
N PRO A 747 21.96 -51.67 -18.54
CA PRO A 747 22.58 -52.88 -19.07
C PRO A 747 22.28 -53.15 -20.56
N ALA A 748 21.18 -52.59 -21.09
CA ALA A 748 20.79 -52.80 -22.50
C ALA A 748 21.43 -51.81 -23.47
N THR A 749 21.93 -50.66 -23.01
CA THR A 749 22.49 -49.61 -23.90
C THR A 749 23.82 -49.00 -23.45
N GLY A 750 24.33 -49.37 -22.27
CA GLY A 750 25.56 -48.82 -21.68
C GLY A 750 25.47 -47.36 -21.25
N LYS A 751 24.27 -46.74 -21.32
CA LYS A 751 24.06 -45.31 -21.08
C LYS A 751 23.74 -45.03 -19.63
N GLU A 752 24.25 -43.92 -19.14
CA GLU A 752 24.07 -43.49 -17.76
C GLU A 752 22.60 -43.11 -17.47
N VAL A 753 22.09 -43.54 -16.32
CA VAL A 753 20.75 -43.25 -15.80
C VAL A 753 20.88 -42.30 -14.62
N ARG A 754 20.23 -41.14 -14.69
CA ARG A 754 20.32 -40.07 -13.68
C ARG A 754 18.95 -39.72 -13.11
N LEU A 755 18.88 -39.54 -11.80
CA LEU A 755 17.78 -38.86 -11.11
C LEU A 755 18.10 -37.37 -11.04
N LEU A 756 17.18 -36.53 -11.51
CA LEU A 756 17.33 -35.08 -11.66
C LEU A 756 16.12 -34.34 -11.05
N GLN A 757 16.36 -33.24 -10.33
CA GLN A 757 15.30 -32.34 -9.88
C GLN A 757 15.01 -31.26 -10.94
N GLY A 758 13.74 -31.07 -11.30
CA GLY A 758 13.30 -30.07 -12.27
C GLY A 758 12.14 -29.20 -11.77
N PRO A 759 11.74 -28.16 -12.53
CA PRO A 759 10.69 -27.21 -12.12
C PRO A 759 9.28 -27.83 -11.98
N TYR A 760 9.10 -29.09 -12.42
CA TYR A 760 7.86 -29.85 -12.28
C TYR A 760 7.95 -30.97 -11.23
N GLY A 761 9.10 -31.10 -10.54
CA GLY A 761 9.41 -32.21 -9.64
C GLY A 761 10.60 -33.05 -10.11
N TRP A 762 10.78 -34.20 -9.47
CA TRP A 762 11.87 -35.14 -9.78
C TRP A 762 11.56 -35.93 -11.05
N TYR A 763 12.60 -36.20 -11.83
CA TYR A 763 12.52 -36.99 -13.05
C TYR A 763 13.80 -37.81 -13.27
N ILE A 764 13.68 -38.88 -14.06
CA ILE A 764 14.77 -39.75 -14.45
C ILE A 764 15.15 -39.43 -15.89
N GLU A 765 16.42 -39.45 -16.22
CA GLU A 765 16.95 -39.27 -17.58
C GLU A 765 17.93 -40.38 -17.95
N LEU A 766 17.79 -40.93 -19.16
CA LEU A 766 18.82 -41.76 -19.80
C LEU A 766 19.68 -40.87 -20.70
N ALA A 767 21.00 -40.84 -20.46
CA ALA A 767 21.93 -40.00 -21.20
C ALA A 767 21.83 -40.21 -22.73
N ALA A 768 21.78 -39.11 -23.48
CA ALA A 768 21.84 -39.15 -24.94
C ALA A 768 23.24 -39.56 -25.41
N ALA A 769 23.33 -40.26 -26.55
CA ALA A 769 24.62 -40.53 -27.18
C ALA A 769 25.19 -39.22 -27.75
N LEU A 770 26.48 -38.98 -27.54
CA LEU A 770 27.24 -37.96 -28.25
C LEU A 770 27.58 -38.49 -29.65
N GLU A 771 26.74 -38.20 -30.63
CA GLU A 771 27.08 -38.34 -32.04
C GLU A 771 27.90 -37.11 -32.47
N GLU A 772 29.01 -37.31 -33.19
CA GLU A 772 29.81 -36.21 -33.71
C GLU A 772 29.04 -35.40 -34.79
N PRO A 773 29.23 -34.07 -34.85
CA PRO A 773 28.49 -33.22 -35.77
C PRO A 773 28.90 -33.49 -37.23
N THR A 774 27.98 -34.05 -38.03
CA THR A 774 28.21 -34.26 -39.46
C THR A 774 27.89 -33.00 -40.27
N ASP A 775 28.92 -32.42 -40.89
CA ASP A 775 28.82 -31.17 -41.64
C ASP A 775 28.04 -31.30 -42.96
N LYS A 776 26.71 -31.14 -42.91
CA LYS A 776 25.88 -30.81 -44.07
C LYS A 776 24.80 -29.76 -43.74
N PRO A 777 24.89 -28.53 -44.30
CA PRO A 777 23.86 -27.51 -44.10
C PRO A 777 22.60 -27.86 -44.92
N SER A 778 21.43 -27.91 -44.27
CA SER A 778 20.14 -28.00 -44.97
C SER A 778 19.40 -26.66 -44.92
N SER A 779 19.15 -26.09 -46.10
CA SER A 779 18.46 -24.80 -46.26
C SER A 779 16.95 -24.97 -46.25
N GLY A 780 16.29 -24.66 -45.12
CA GLY A 780 14.83 -24.72 -45.02
C GLY A 780 14.26 -24.03 -43.78
N LYS A 781 13.12 -23.34 -43.92
CA LYS A 781 12.41 -22.69 -42.81
C LYS A 781 11.70 -23.73 -41.93
N GLY A 782 12.42 -24.30 -40.97
CA GLY A 782 11.85 -25.23 -39.99
C GLY A 782 12.90 -25.92 -39.12
N ARG A 783 13.40 -25.23 -38.10
CA ARG A 783 14.50 -25.69 -37.22
C ARG A 783 14.05 -26.82 -36.27
N LYS A 784 13.77 -28.02 -36.81
CA LYS A 784 13.71 -29.26 -36.01
C LYS A 784 15.07 -29.43 -35.32
N LYS A 785 15.08 -29.65 -34.00
CA LYS A 785 16.29 -30.06 -33.28
C LYS A 785 16.63 -31.49 -33.72
N GLY A 786 17.62 -31.62 -34.60
CA GLY A 786 18.15 -32.91 -35.08
C GLY A 786 19.13 -33.49 -34.08
N GLY A 787 18.62 -34.32 -33.17
CA GLY A 787 19.39 -35.10 -32.20
C GLY A 787 18.42 -35.95 -31.39
N PRO A 788 18.77 -37.20 -31.02
CA PRO A 788 17.89 -38.06 -30.26
C PRO A 788 17.61 -37.43 -28.88
N LYS A 789 16.33 -37.17 -28.58
CA LYS A 789 15.96 -36.70 -27.24
C LYS A 789 16.27 -37.80 -26.22
N PRO A 790 16.88 -37.48 -25.07
CA PRO A 790 17.07 -38.47 -24.01
C PRO A 790 15.71 -38.98 -23.53
N LYS A 791 15.62 -40.28 -23.20
CA LYS A 791 14.42 -40.84 -22.58
C LYS A 791 14.26 -40.25 -21.18
N ARG A 792 13.03 -39.93 -20.78
CA ARG A 792 12.72 -39.33 -19.47
C ARG A 792 11.45 -39.92 -18.87
N ALA A 793 11.46 -40.14 -17.55
CA ALA A 793 10.29 -40.52 -16.77
C ALA A 793 10.09 -39.56 -15.58
N SER A 794 8.85 -39.20 -15.26
CA SER A 794 8.54 -38.22 -14.20
C SER A 794 8.12 -38.92 -12.91
N LEU A 795 8.80 -38.60 -11.80
CA LEU A 795 8.45 -39.08 -10.45
C LEU A 795 7.50 -38.13 -9.71
N GLY A 796 7.41 -36.88 -10.16
CA GLY A 796 6.44 -35.90 -9.65
C GLY A 796 6.99 -34.99 -8.56
N LYS A 797 6.10 -34.19 -7.97
CA LYS A 797 6.48 -33.02 -7.15
C LYS A 797 6.63 -33.38 -5.67
N SER A 798 7.82 -33.84 -5.30
CA SER A 798 8.28 -34.02 -3.92
C SER A 798 9.36 -32.99 -3.55
N ALA A 799 9.38 -32.54 -2.29
CA ALA A 799 10.47 -31.72 -1.76
C ALA A 799 11.75 -32.54 -1.53
N GLN A 800 11.60 -33.77 -1.01
CA GLN A 800 12.71 -34.70 -0.80
C GLN A 800 12.98 -35.53 -2.07
N ALA A 801 14.24 -35.90 -2.28
CA ALA A 801 14.64 -36.84 -3.32
C ALA A 801 13.94 -38.19 -3.11
N PRO A 802 13.25 -38.74 -4.12
CA PRO A 802 12.68 -40.08 -4.02
C PRO A 802 13.81 -41.10 -3.94
N ASP A 803 13.75 -42.01 -2.97
CA ASP A 803 14.64 -43.16 -3.00
C ASP A 803 14.14 -44.15 -4.06
N ILE A 804 15.04 -44.57 -4.95
CA ILE A 804 14.71 -45.31 -6.17
C ILE A 804 15.98 -45.97 -6.73
N SER A 805 15.87 -47.26 -7.02
CA SER A 805 16.94 -48.08 -7.58
C SER A 805 17.08 -47.92 -9.10
N LEU A 806 18.21 -48.41 -9.65
CA LEU A 806 18.43 -48.50 -11.09
C LEU A 806 17.36 -49.35 -11.80
N ALA A 807 16.87 -50.43 -11.17
CA ALA A 807 15.87 -51.31 -11.75
C ALA A 807 14.53 -50.59 -11.94
N GLU A 808 14.01 -49.98 -10.88
CA GLU A 808 12.78 -49.18 -10.91
C GLU A 808 12.90 -47.99 -11.88
N ALA A 809 14.09 -47.40 -11.97
CA ALA A 809 14.37 -46.31 -12.90
C ALA A 809 14.30 -46.77 -14.37
N LEU A 810 14.84 -47.96 -14.69
CA LEU A 810 14.75 -48.57 -16.01
C LEU A 810 13.32 -48.99 -16.36
N ASP A 811 12.57 -49.54 -15.41
CA ASP A 811 11.15 -49.86 -15.58
C ASP A 811 10.29 -48.61 -15.85
N LEU A 812 10.61 -47.47 -15.24
CA LEU A 812 9.95 -46.21 -15.55
C LEU A 812 10.35 -45.64 -16.93
N LEU A 813 11.59 -45.86 -17.38
CA LEU A 813 12.10 -45.46 -18.70
C LEU A 813 11.62 -46.35 -19.87
N GLN A 814 10.89 -47.45 -19.58
CA GLN A 814 10.20 -48.26 -20.59
C GLN A 814 8.89 -47.61 -21.07
N TRP A 815 8.33 -46.63 -20.36
CA TRP A 815 7.06 -45.99 -20.73
C TRP A 815 7.28 -44.71 -21.59
N PRO A 816 6.41 -44.41 -22.56
CA PRO A 816 5.23 -45.17 -22.98
C PRO A 816 5.58 -46.46 -23.73
N LYS A 817 4.84 -47.54 -23.44
CA LYS A 817 4.98 -48.84 -24.08
C LYS A 817 4.00 -48.95 -25.25
N GLU A 818 4.46 -49.42 -26.40
CA GLU A 818 3.60 -49.66 -27.56
C GLU A 818 2.85 -51.00 -27.39
N LEU A 819 1.54 -51.01 -27.64
CA LEU A 819 0.68 -52.19 -27.56
C LEU A 819 0.41 -52.83 -28.95
N GLY A 820 0.72 -52.10 -30.03
CA GLY A 820 0.49 -52.53 -31.41
C GLY A 820 -0.37 -51.54 -32.20
N ALA A 821 -0.59 -51.85 -33.48
CA ALA A 821 -1.40 -51.04 -34.40
C ALA A 821 -2.90 -51.25 -34.15
N HIS A 822 -3.66 -50.16 -34.09
CA HIS A 822 -5.11 -50.15 -33.91
C HIS A 822 -5.81 -50.81 -35.12
N PRO A 823 -6.76 -51.76 -34.94
CA PRO A 823 -7.28 -52.56 -36.05
C PRO A 823 -7.99 -51.81 -37.18
N GLU A 824 -8.50 -50.59 -36.92
CA GLU A 824 -9.32 -49.83 -37.88
C GLU A 824 -8.53 -48.86 -38.77
N ASP A 825 -7.38 -48.34 -38.30
CA ASP A 825 -6.61 -47.29 -38.98
C ASP A 825 -5.09 -47.53 -38.98
N GLY A 826 -4.63 -48.63 -38.38
CA GLY A 826 -3.22 -49.05 -38.39
C GLY A 826 -2.28 -48.21 -37.53
N GLN A 827 -2.80 -47.28 -36.71
CA GLN A 827 -1.97 -46.37 -35.93
C GLN A 827 -1.65 -46.92 -34.52
N MET A 828 -0.47 -46.58 -33.99
CA MET A 828 0.04 -47.24 -32.78
C MET A 828 -0.73 -46.83 -31.52
N VAL A 829 -1.25 -47.82 -30.79
CA VAL A 829 -1.80 -47.66 -29.45
C VAL A 829 -0.66 -47.75 -28.43
N THR A 830 -0.65 -46.82 -27.47
CA THR A 830 0.39 -46.76 -26.42
C THR A 830 -0.22 -46.82 -25.03
N ALA A 831 0.40 -47.56 -24.12
CA ALA A 831 0.15 -47.51 -22.68
C ALA A 831 1.16 -46.57 -22.01
N ALA A 832 0.70 -45.74 -21.08
CA ALA A 832 1.50 -44.73 -20.40
C ALA A 832 1.01 -44.50 -18.96
N VAL A 833 1.89 -43.96 -18.11
CA VAL A 833 1.56 -43.52 -16.75
C VAL A 833 1.63 -42.00 -16.70
N GLY A 834 0.56 -41.36 -16.23
CA GLY A 834 0.48 -39.90 -16.08
C GLY A 834 0.09 -39.48 -14.67
N ALA A 835 0.06 -38.16 -14.44
CA ALA A 835 -0.25 -37.56 -13.13
C ALA A 835 -1.65 -37.88 -12.55
N TYR A 836 -2.50 -38.59 -13.30
CA TYR A 836 -3.83 -39.05 -12.89
C TYR A 836 -3.97 -40.60 -12.95
N GLY A 837 -2.85 -41.32 -12.99
CA GLY A 837 -2.79 -42.79 -13.10
C GLY A 837 -2.47 -43.30 -14.52
N PRO A 838 -2.48 -44.64 -14.71
CA PRO A 838 -2.23 -45.26 -16.00
C PRO A 838 -3.36 -45.01 -17.01
N TYR A 839 -2.98 -44.85 -18.28
CA TYR A 839 -3.89 -44.64 -19.39
C TYR A 839 -3.37 -45.29 -20.68
N VAL A 840 -4.29 -45.64 -21.58
CA VAL A 840 -3.98 -45.90 -22.98
C VAL A 840 -4.27 -44.67 -23.84
N SER A 841 -3.46 -44.49 -24.87
CA SER A 841 -3.44 -43.35 -25.76
C SER A 841 -3.47 -43.83 -27.21
N HIS A 842 -4.42 -43.30 -27.98
CA HIS A 842 -4.46 -43.47 -29.42
C HIS A 842 -4.85 -42.14 -30.08
N ASN A 843 -4.04 -41.67 -31.03
CA ASN A 843 -4.17 -40.36 -31.67
C ASN A 843 -4.27 -39.19 -30.66
N SER A 844 -5.49 -38.66 -30.44
CA SER A 844 -5.78 -37.59 -29.47
C SER A 844 -6.71 -38.03 -28.33
N VAL A 845 -6.98 -39.34 -28.21
CA VAL A 845 -7.91 -39.92 -27.24
C VAL A 845 -7.12 -40.64 -26.16
N ASN A 846 -7.31 -40.19 -24.91
CA ASN A 846 -6.71 -40.80 -23.71
C ASN A 846 -7.78 -41.46 -22.84
N ALA A 847 -7.70 -42.77 -22.67
CA ALA A 847 -8.58 -43.56 -21.82
C ALA A 847 -7.82 -44.10 -20.59
N SER A 848 -8.19 -43.65 -19.40
CA SER A 848 -7.63 -44.13 -18.13
C SER A 848 -8.00 -45.61 -17.92
N LEU A 849 -7.07 -46.40 -17.40
CA LEU A 849 -7.34 -47.80 -17.05
C LEU A 849 -8.32 -47.88 -15.85
N PRO A 850 -9.08 -48.98 -15.72
CA PRO A 850 -9.87 -49.26 -14.51
C PRO A 850 -8.98 -49.38 -13.26
N LYS A 851 -9.55 -49.07 -12.08
CA LYS A 851 -8.84 -49.24 -10.81
C LYS A 851 -8.44 -50.71 -10.61
N GLY A 852 -7.14 -50.95 -10.38
CA GLY A 852 -6.59 -52.29 -10.12
C GLY A 852 -5.99 -53.00 -11.33
N VAL A 853 -6.13 -52.47 -12.55
CA VAL A 853 -5.47 -53.01 -13.75
C VAL A 853 -4.11 -52.33 -13.93
N MET A 854 -3.02 -53.10 -14.00
CA MET A 854 -1.70 -52.54 -14.27
C MET A 854 -1.53 -52.24 -15.76
N PRO A 855 -0.78 -51.19 -16.16
CA PRO A 855 -0.52 -50.87 -17.57
C PRO A 855 0.39 -51.90 -18.27
N ALA A 856 0.95 -52.87 -17.55
CA ALA A 856 1.69 -53.99 -18.13
C ALA A 856 0.77 -55.10 -18.66
N ASP A 857 -0.42 -55.26 -18.07
CA ASP A 857 -1.34 -56.39 -18.32
C ASP A 857 -2.42 -56.07 -19.37
N ILE A 858 -2.48 -54.82 -19.84
CA ILE A 858 -3.51 -54.36 -20.76
C ILE A 858 -3.25 -54.87 -22.19
N THR A 859 -4.21 -55.63 -22.73
CA THR A 859 -4.14 -56.10 -24.13
C THR A 859 -4.44 -54.97 -25.11
N LEU A 860 -3.98 -55.12 -26.37
CA LEU A 860 -4.37 -54.22 -27.45
C LEU A 860 -5.90 -54.17 -27.63
N GLU A 861 -6.57 -55.32 -27.52
CA GLU A 861 -8.03 -55.42 -27.65
C GLU A 861 -8.78 -54.65 -26.56
N ASP A 862 -8.33 -54.73 -25.31
CA ASP A 862 -8.94 -54.03 -24.19
C ASP A 862 -8.60 -52.53 -24.20
N ALA A 863 -7.40 -52.17 -24.67
CA ALA A 863 -7.05 -50.79 -24.96
C ALA A 863 -7.99 -50.18 -26.02
N VAL A 864 -8.23 -50.88 -27.14
CA VAL A 864 -9.19 -50.48 -28.19
C VAL A 864 -10.60 -50.29 -27.61
N LYS A 865 -11.10 -51.25 -26.82
CA LYS A 865 -12.41 -51.14 -26.14
C LYS A 865 -12.50 -49.88 -25.27
N LEU A 866 -11.50 -49.65 -24.40
CA LEU A 866 -11.45 -48.47 -23.51
C LEU A 866 -11.39 -47.14 -24.28
N LEU A 867 -10.67 -47.11 -25.42
CA LEU A 867 -10.57 -45.94 -26.28
C LEU A 867 -11.88 -45.65 -27.03
N ALA A 868 -12.55 -46.68 -27.54
CA ALA A 868 -13.87 -46.56 -28.18
C ALA A 868 -14.93 -46.04 -27.18
N ASP A 869 -15.00 -46.63 -25.99
CA ASP A 869 -15.89 -46.20 -24.90
C ASP A 869 -15.64 -44.74 -24.52
N LYS A 870 -14.37 -44.32 -24.48
CA LYS A 870 -13.96 -42.94 -24.24
C LYS A 870 -14.39 -42.01 -25.38
N ALA A 871 -14.19 -42.41 -26.64
CA ALA A 871 -14.58 -41.62 -27.81
C ALA A 871 -16.10 -41.39 -27.84
N VAL A 872 -16.91 -42.42 -27.59
CA VAL A 872 -18.38 -42.32 -27.48
C VAL A 872 -18.79 -41.38 -26.34
N ARG A 873 -18.14 -41.46 -25.17
CA ARG A 873 -18.37 -40.54 -24.03
C ARG A 873 -17.94 -39.09 -24.30
N VAL A 874 -16.96 -38.86 -25.19
CA VAL A 874 -16.55 -37.52 -25.63
C VAL A 874 -17.50 -36.97 -26.70
N ALA A 875 -17.89 -37.77 -27.69
CA ALA A 875 -18.82 -37.39 -28.75
C ALA A 875 -20.22 -37.04 -28.21
N SER A 876 -20.74 -37.85 -27.29
CA SER A 876 -22.02 -37.58 -26.60
C SER A 876 -21.97 -36.29 -25.77
N ARG A 877 -20.86 -36.03 -25.06
CA ARG A 877 -20.63 -34.74 -24.36
C ARG A 877 -20.51 -33.56 -25.33
N ALA A 878 -19.89 -33.73 -26.49
CA ALA A 878 -19.79 -32.69 -27.51
C ALA A 878 -21.17 -32.35 -28.12
N SER A 879 -22.00 -33.36 -28.37
CA SER A 879 -23.39 -33.20 -28.84
C SER A 879 -24.24 -32.45 -27.81
N ALA A 880 -24.21 -32.88 -26.54
CA ALA A 880 -24.92 -32.22 -25.44
C ALA A 880 -24.52 -30.74 -25.26
N ARG A 881 -23.26 -30.39 -25.56
CA ARG A 881 -22.74 -29.01 -25.45
C ARG A 881 -23.16 -28.08 -26.61
N LYS A 882 -23.79 -28.61 -27.66
CA LYS A 882 -24.29 -27.83 -28.81
C LYS A 882 -25.78 -27.46 -28.70
N GLY A 883 -26.46 -27.88 -27.63
CA GLY A 883 -27.91 -27.84 -27.47
C GLY A 883 -28.44 -27.12 -26.23
N THR A 884 -27.81 -26.04 -25.74
CA THR A 884 -28.47 -25.12 -24.78
C THR A 884 -27.83 -23.73 -24.74
N LYS A 885 -28.64 -22.68 -24.87
CA LYS A 885 -28.28 -21.28 -24.63
C LYS A 885 -28.85 -20.88 -23.26
N PRO A 886 -28.03 -20.60 -22.22
CA PRO A 886 -28.57 -20.39 -20.87
C PRO A 886 -29.37 -19.09 -20.74
N ALA A 887 -30.65 -19.21 -20.40
CA ALA A 887 -31.40 -18.16 -19.70
C ALA A 887 -31.09 -18.23 -18.18
N ALA A 888 -31.40 -17.16 -17.44
CA ALA A 888 -30.92 -16.99 -16.06
C ALA A 888 -31.93 -17.43 -14.98
N LYS A 889 -31.41 -17.97 -13.86
CA LYS A 889 -32.05 -18.13 -12.52
C LYS A 889 -33.36 -18.98 -12.50
N LYS A 890 -33.66 -19.81 -11.49
CA LYS A 890 -33.38 -19.72 -10.04
C LYS A 890 -33.72 -21.07 -9.34
N SER A 891 -33.15 -21.31 -8.16
CA SER A 891 -33.69 -22.08 -7.00
C SER A 891 -34.55 -23.37 -7.15
N ALA A 892 -34.03 -24.45 -6.54
CA ALA A 892 -34.69 -25.36 -5.60
C ALA A 892 -35.71 -26.45 -6.04
N ALA A 893 -35.34 -27.70 -5.67
CA ALA A 893 -36.17 -28.77 -5.06
C ALA A 893 -37.26 -29.54 -5.84
N SER A 894 -36.98 -30.85 -5.99
CA SER A 894 -37.89 -32.01 -5.81
C SER A 894 -38.67 -32.64 -6.99
N ALA A 895 -38.88 -33.96 -6.84
CA ALA A 895 -39.89 -34.85 -7.42
C ALA A 895 -39.99 -35.11 -8.96
N LYS A 896 -39.40 -36.26 -9.36
CA LYS A 896 -39.96 -37.34 -10.21
C LYS A 896 -40.90 -37.02 -11.41
N ALA A 897 -40.34 -37.29 -12.59
CA ALA A 897 -40.81 -38.32 -13.55
C ALA A 897 -42.00 -38.10 -14.52
N SER A 898 -41.63 -38.17 -15.82
CA SER A 898 -42.21 -39.04 -16.88
C SER A 898 -43.18 -38.48 -17.95
N LYS A 899 -43.00 -39.04 -19.16
CA LYS A 899 -43.88 -39.15 -20.34
C LYS A 899 -44.33 -37.88 -21.13
N ALA A 900 -43.60 -37.71 -22.24
CA ALA A 900 -44.00 -37.45 -23.64
C ALA A 900 -45.37 -38.09 -24.10
N PRO A 901 -45.91 -37.90 -25.34
CA PRO A 901 -45.18 -37.52 -26.59
C PRO A 901 -45.92 -36.69 -27.70
N ASP A 902 -45.21 -36.53 -28.83
CA ASP A 902 -45.65 -36.35 -30.23
C ASP A 902 -46.40 -35.08 -30.73
N GLY A 903 -46.27 -34.75 -32.02
CA GLY A 903 -46.90 -33.54 -32.61
C GLY A 903 -46.86 -33.25 -34.14
N LYS A 904 -45.84 -33.68 -34.91
CA LYS A 904 -45.73 -33.64 -36.41
C LYS A 904 -45.72 -32.29 -37.20
N ALA A 905 -45.01 -32.37 -38.34
CA ALA A 905 -45.31 -31.82 -39.70
C ALA A 905 -44.95 -30.37 -40.18
N ALA A 906 -43.78 -30.28 -40.84
CA ALA A 906 -43.62 -30.18 -42.33
C ALA A 906 -43.61 -28.84 -43.12
N SER A 907 -42.63 -28.76 -44.06
CA SER A 907 -42.53 -27.90 -45.27
C SER A 907 -42.32 -26.38 -45.04
N SER A 908 -41.74 -25.54 -45.93
CA SER A 908 -40.74 -25.69 -47.03
C SER A 908 -40.20 -24.26 -47.39
N LYS A 909 -39.34 -23.94 -48.38
CA LYS A 909 -38.75 -24.68 -49.52
C LYS A 909 -37.39 -24.05 -49.97
N ALA A 910 -36.62 -24.86 -50.69
CA ALA A 910 -35.51 -24.64 -51.65
C ALA A 910 -35.43 -23.32 -52.48
N ALA A 911 -34.32 -22.96 -53.18
CA ALA A 911 -32.89 -23.36 -53.10
C ALA A 911 -31.98 -22.61 -54.13
N SER A 912 -30.64 -22.62 -53.89
CA SER A 912 -29.55 -22.54 -54.91
C SER A 912 -29.35 -21.18 -55.64
N SER A 913 -28.32 -20.89 -56.46
CA SER A 913 -26.86 -21.21 -56.56
C SER A 913 -26.25 -20.41 -57.77
N LYS A 914 -24.99 -20.45 -58.24
CA LYS A 914 -23.72 -21.19 -57.96
C LYS A 914 -22.52 -20.47 -58.64
N THR A 915 -21.33 -20.37 -58.01
CA THR A 915 -19.97 -20.19 -58.63
C THR A 915 -19.68 -18.94 -59.53
N GLY A 916 -18.43 -18.45 -59.74
CA GLY A 916 -17.15 -18.71 -59.06
C GLY A 916 -15.87 -18.24 -59.80
N ALA A 917 -14.82 -17.88 -59.03
CA ALA A 917 -13.36 -17.96 -59.32
C ALA A 917 -12.56 -16.98 -60.26
N LYS A 918 -11.57 -16.29 -59.65
CA LYS A 918 -10.12 -16.14 -60.00
C LYS A 918 -9.57 -15.26 -61.18
N ALA A 919 -8.97 -14.12 -60.79
CA ALA A 919 -7.49 -13.85 -60.70
C ALA A 919 -6.62 -13.15 -61.81
N LYS A 920 -6.10 -11.96 -61.40
CA LYS A 920 -4.68 -11.45 -61.43
C LYS A 920 -4.00 -10.78 -62.67
N LEU A 921 -3.28 -9.67 -62.35
CA LEU A 921 -2.05 -9.07 -62.99
C LEU A 921 -2.23 -8.28 -64.32
N SER A 922 -1.48 -7.19 -64.64
CA SER A 922 -0.47 -6.38 -63.89
C SER A 922 0.01 -5.08 -64.61
N LYS A 923 0.57 -4.10 -63.85
CA LYS A 923 1.56 -3.03 -64.26
C LYS A 923 1.07 -1.93 -65.24
N THR A 924 1.65 -0.72 -65.42
CA THR A 924 2.70 0.13 -64.73
C THR A 924 2.64 1.58 -65.25
N ALA A 925 3.03 2.60 -64.45
CA ALA A 925 3.77 3.81 -64.87
C ALA A 925 4.18 4.70 -63.67
N GLU A 926 5.25 5.50 -63.82
CA GLU A 926 5.73 6.57 -62.91
C GLU A 926 6.10 7.82 -63.74
N ASP A 927 6.13 9.03 -63.16
CA ASP A 927 7.36 9.85 -63.07
C ASP A 927 7.21 11.08 -62.12
N LYS A 928 8.21 11.97 -62.05
CA LYS A 928 8.52 12.93 -60.97
C LYS A 928 8.32 14.42 -61.36
N GLY A 929 8.42 15.33 -60.38
CA GLY A 929 8.56 16.79 -60.58
C GLY A 929 8.74 17.55 -59.24
N ALA A 930 9.47 18.68 -59.20
CA ALA A 930 9.84 19.37 -57.95
C ALA A 930 10.16 20.89 -58.10
N SER A 931 10.31 21.55 -56.94
CA SER A 931 11.09 22.79 -56.67
C SER A 931 10.46 24.21 -56.85
N GLU A 932 10.44 24.92 -55.70
CA GLU A 932 10.52 26.35 -55.35
C GLU A 932 10.36 27.56 -56.34
N ARG A 933 9.53 28.54 -55.87
CA ARG A 933 9.72 30.03 -55.89
C ARG A 933 9.79 30.79 -57.26
N PRO A 934 9.80 32.16 -57.31
CA PRO A 934 9.52 33.20 -56.30
C PRO A 934 8.55 34.36 -56.74
N VAL A 935 8.07 35.16 -55.75
CA VAL A 935 7.88 36.64 -55.73
C VAL A 935 7.26 37.38 -56.95
N ARG A 936 6.17 38.17 -56.74
CA ARG A 936 6.17 39.68 -56.67
C ARG A 936 4.75 40.30 -56.74
N ARG A 937 4.36 41.14 -55.76
CA ARG A 937 3.94 42.56 -55.94
C ARG A 937 3.56 43.24 -54.62
N SER A 938 3.62 44.57 -54.62
CA SER A 938 3.55 45.45 -53.43
C SER A 938 2.66 46.67 -53.66
N ARG A 939 2.13 47.22 -52.56
CA ARG A 939 1.69 48.61 -52.31
C ARG A 939 1.54 48.72 -50.78
N SER A 940 2.27 49.53 -50.00
CA SER A 940 2.39 51.01 -49.97
C SER A 940 1.02 51.68 -49.76
N LYS A 941 0.77 52.53 -48.75
CA LYS A 941 1.64 53.53 -48.07
C LYS A 941 1.48 53.51 -46.53
N ALA A 942 2.07 54.50 -45.85
CA ALA A 942 1.95 54.80 -44.41
C ALA A 942 1.73 56.32 -44.20
N VAL A 943 1.76 56.78 -42.93
CA VAL A 943 2.06 58.15 -42.42
C VAL A 943 0.85 59.02 -41.92
N ASP A 944 1.07 59.57 -40.71
CA ASP A 944 0.56 60.78 -40.00
C ASP A 944 -0.82 60.93 -39.28
N THR A 945 -0.69 61.07 -37.94
CA THR A 945 -1.20 62.08 -36.96
C THR A 945 -2.68 62.43 -36.73
N ASP A 946 -3.03 62.46 -35.43
CA ASP A 946 -3.81 63.45 -34.65
C ASP A 946 -5.17 64.00 -35.13
N GLU A 947 -6.22 63.80 -34.30
CA GLU A 947 -6.74 64.88 -33.42
C GLU A 947 -7.55 64.31 -32.22
N ALA A 948 -8.17 65.15 -31.37
CA ALA A 948 -8.64 64.80 -30.02
C ALA A 948 -10.02 65.41 -29.61
N SER A 949 -10.34 65.38 -28.30
CA SER A 949 -11.51 66.01 -27.60
C SER A 949 -12.84 65.21 -27.64
N LYS A 950 -13.82 65.31 -26.70
CA LYS A 950 -14.04 66.04 -25.40
C LYS A 950 -15.12 65.24 -24.57
N VAL A 951 -15.15 65.16 -23.22
CA VAL A 951 -15.79 66.07 -22.19
C VAL A 951 -17.34 66.13 -22.32
N ASP A 952 -18.25 66.12 -21.31
CA ASP A 952 -18.36 66.63 -19.91
C ASP A 952 -18.90 65.56 -18.89
N GLY A 953 -19.14 65.78 -17.57
CA GLY A 953 -18.82 66.89 -16.63
C GLY A 953 -19.80 67.07 -15.43
N ASN A 954 -19.27 67.37 -14.22
CA ASN A 954 -19.89 67.98 -13.00
C ASN A 954 -21.08 67.33 -12.22
N GLY A 955 -21.32 67.67 -10.93
CA GLY A 955 -20.56 68.56 -10.02
C GLY A 955 -21.09 68.77 -8.57
N ASP A 956 -20.28 69.48 -7.75
CA ASP A 956 -20.37 69.85 -6.29
C ASP A 956 -20.40 68.70 -5.24
N GLY A 957 -20.12 68.91 -3.93
CA GLY A 957 -19.71 70.11 -3.16
C GLY A 957 -19.78 69.89 -1.63
N SER A 958 -19.37 70.77 -0.69
CA SER A 958 -18.48 71.97 -0.74
C SER A 958 -18.13 72.49 0.70
N GLY A 959 -16.83 72.61 1.06
CA GLY A 959 -16.28 73.29 2.27
C GLY A 959 -16.07 72.46 3.57
N ASN A 960 -15.08 72.67 4.47
CA ASN A 960 -13.89 73.57 4.62
C ASN A 960 -12.94 72.97 5.71
N GLY A 961 -11.68 73.39 6.00
CA GLY A 961 -10.75 74.37 5.39
C GLY A 961 -9.89 75.15 6.43
N SER A 962 -8.59 74.82 6.64
CA SER A 962 -7.59 75.60 7.44
C SER A 962 -6.11 75.13 7.22
N LEU A 963 -5.11 75.89 7.73
CA LEU A 963 -3.64 75.90 7.40
C LEU A 963 -2.73 75.68 8.65
N PRO A 964 -1.35 75.82 8.67
CA PRO A 964 -0.29 75.97 7.61
C PRO A 964 1.03 75.11 7.75
N GLU A 965 1.87 75.12 6.68
CA GLU A 965 3.39 75.19 6.56
C GLU A 965 4.39 74.28 7.35
N ALA A 966 5.66 74.01 6.91
CA ALA A 966 6.46 74.08 5.64
C ALA A 966 7.91 73.49 5.89
N GLU A 967 8.89 73.28 4.99
CA GLU A 967 9.03 73.25 3.50
C GLU A 967 9.55 71.84 3.05
N GLY A 968 10.71 71.51 2.42
CA GLY A 968 11.78 72.20 1.67
C GLY A 968 13.07 71.33 1.52
N GLY A 969 13.90 71.39 0.46
CA GLY A 969 13.73 72.02 -0.86
C GLY A 969 14.99 72.02 -1.77
N ARG A 970 14.91 71.42 -2.98
CA ARG A 970 15.84 71.53 -4.18
C ARG A 970 17.24 70.84 -4.05
N GLY A 971 17.96 70.42 -5.13
CA GLY A 971 17.61 70.17 -6.55
C GLY A 971 18.82 70.18 -7.55
N ARG A 972 18.66 69.55 -8.74
CA ARG A 972 19.40 69.70 -10.05
C ARG A 972 20.68 68.86 -10.44
N LYS A 973 20.47 68.03 -11.50
CA LYS A 973 21.18 67.97 -12.82
C LYS A 973 22.56 67.25 -13.05
N LYS A 974 22.65 66.70 -14.30
CA LYS A 974 23.79 66.11 -15.08
C LYS A 974 24.25 64.70 -14.63
N ALA A 975 24.45 63.64 -15.44
CA ALA A 975 24.46 63.32 -16.90
C ALA A 975 25.86 63.10 -17.55
N VAL A 976 25.87 62.22 -18.59
CA VAL A 976 26.99 61.78 -19.48
C VAL A 976 27.91 60.68 -18.88
N LYS A 977 28.56 59.74 -19.62
CA LYS A 977 28.28 58.86 -20.80
C LYS A 977 29.56 58.01 -21.08
N ALA A 978 29.47 56.94 -21.88
CA ALA A 978 30.56 56.03 -22.35
C ALA A 978 31.15 55.06 -21.29
N ALA A 979 31.52 53.78 -21.52
CA ALA A 979 31.93 52.97 -22.70
C ALA A 979 33.45 53.07 -23.05
N VAL A 980 34.18 52.04 -23.51
CA VAL A 980 33.88 50.61 -23.87
C VAL A 980 35.18 49.74 -23.90
N SER A 981 35.08 48.45 -24.25
CA SER A 981 36.16 47.45 -24.59
C SER A 981 37.08 46.94 -23.45
N VAL A 982 37.51 45.67 -23.31
CA VAL A 982 37.58 44.40 -24.11
C VAL A 982 38.97 44.06 -24.68
N GLY A 983 39.40 42.78 -24.51
CA GLY A 983 40.68 42.15 -24.93
C GLY A 983 41.35 41.44 -23.74
N GLU A 984 41.30 40.12 -23.54
CA GLU A 984 41.86 38.96 -24.30
C GLU A 984 43.36 38.69 -24.09
N GLY A 985 43.75 37.40 -23.93
CA GLY A 985 45.15 36.94 -23.83
C GLY A 985 45.34 35.75 -22.88
N ALA A 986 45.64 34.55 -23.39
CA ALA A 986 45.51 33.28 -22.65
C ALA A 986 46.80 32.40 -22.61
N VAL A 987 46.74 31.34 -21.77
CA VAL A 987 47.57 30.10 -21.76
C VAL A 987 49.05 30.17 -21.33
N THR A 988 49.43 29.43 -20.28
CA THR A 988 50.49 28.37 -20.24
C THR A 988 50.60 27.76 -18.82
N ALA A 989 51.45 26.74 -18.60
CA ALA A 989 51.29 25.74 -17.54
C ALA A 989 52.57 25.45 -16.71
N ASP A 990 52.46 24.41 -15.86
CA ASP A 990 53.47 23.66 -15.09
C ASP A 990 53.90 24.12 -13.67
N GLU A 991 54.39 23.13 -12.94
CA GLU A 991 54.53 22.98 -11.47
C GLU A 991 56.03 23.18 -11.01
N PRO A 992 56.49 22.85 -9.77
CA PRO A 992 55.83 22.54 -8.49
C PRO A 992 56.46 23.22 -7.22
N VAL A 993 56.10 22.75 -6.01
CA VAL A 993 56.95 22.59 -4.78
C VAL A 993 56.88 23.61 -3.59
N LYS A 994 56.38 23.09 -2.44
CA LYS A 994 56.68 23.36 -0.99
C LYS A 994 56.20 24.64 -0.23
N LYS A 995 55.34 24.35 0.77
CA LYS A 995 55.43 24.71 2.22
C LYS A 995 55.54 26.21 2.64
N LYS A 996 54.45 26.74 3.24
CA LYS A 996 54.29 26.84 4.72
C LYS A 996 52.95 27.43 5.20
N ARG A 997 52.40 26.80 6.25
CA ARG A 997 51.50 27.29 7.32
C ARG A 997 50.93 28.73 7.20
N GLY A 998 49.62 28.83 6.96
CA GLY A 998 48.77 29.98 7.30
C GLY A 998 47.41 29.50 7.84
N ARG A 999 46.85 30.15 8.87
CA ARG A 999 45.65 29.69 9.60
C ARG A 999 44.46 30.64 9.34
N PRO A 1000 43.45 30.27 8.53
CA PRO A 1000 42.24 31.07 8.40
C PRO A 1000 41.33 30.92 9.64
N ARG A 1001 40.56 31.96 9.95
CA ARG A 1001 39.49 31.93 10.96
C ARG A 1001 38.18 31.52 10.28
N LYS A 1002 37.27 30.85 11.00
CA LYS A 1002 35.92 30.55 10.49
C LYS A 1002 35.07 31.82 10.43
N ALA A 1003 34.93 32.35 9.23
CA ALA A 1003 33.77 33.08 8.73
C ALA A 1003 33.53 32.60 7.29
N ASP A 1004 32.33 32.83 6.76
CA ASP A 1004 31.94 32.60 5.36
C ASP A 1004 32.13 31.18 4.82
N LEU A 1005 31.10 30.33 4.99
CA LEU A 1005 30.69 29.31 4.00
C LEU A 1005 29.32 28.73 4.39
N GLN A 1006 28.25 29.40 3.97
CA GLN A 1006 26.87 28.92 4.16
C GLN A 1006 25.96 29.22 2.95
N GLN A 1007 26.39 28.78 1.76
CA GLN A 1007 25.56 28.73 0.54
C GLN A 1007 26.20 27.78 -0.49
N ALA A 1008 25.79 26.50 -0.50
CA ALA A 1008 26.16 25.50 -1.51
C ALA A 1008 25.25 24.25 -1.44
N ALA A 1009 23.93 24.45 -1.43
CA ALA A 1009 22.95 23.36 -1.49
C ALA A 1009 21.60 23.87 -2.04
N VAL A 1010 21.44 23.76 -3.36
CA VAL A 1010 20.17 23.78 -4.12
C VAL A 1010 20.33 22.72 -5.21
#